data_AF-A0A8I1FSH7-F1
#
_entry.id   AF-A0A8I1FSH7-F1
#
_cell.length_a   1.000
_cell.length_b   1.000
_cell.length_c   1.000
_cell.angle_alpha   90.00
_cell.angle_beta   90.00
_cell.angle_gamma   90.00
#
_symmetry.space_group_name_H-M   'P 1'
#
loop_
_entity.id
_entity.type
_entity.pdbx_description
1 polymer ?
#
loop_
_entity_poly.entity_id
_entity_poly.type
_entity_poly.pdbx_seq_one_letter_code
_entity_poly.pdbx_strand_id
1 'polypeptide(L)'
;MRGAPYRQNEDQTLLALEALEVLDTAAEAEFEAIVHAASVVCRVPISLISLIDERRQWFKARVGLPNVMETNRDIAFCAHTVLGDELFEVPDTLSDPRFIDNPLVTGDPNIRFYAGAPLRLSSGERIGTLCVIDRTPRWLTSEQRETLKALSVAVVKSLEGRAAARQLKQSTLMNARAATVLEHSADAVIGLSVTGKIERWNPAATRLFGYEAAEAIGQSLSLLIPEADLAQKATRILRREQTRHFTYEAVRKRQNGKLLDVSVTVVQEIDVDGTLLGSTKFVRDITARNRIASDLAQVAADLRLVTDNSPSMMAYWNRDLTCRFANRAYRSWFGRDPSELIGKPIWDLLGAELFERNKPHIEAVLSGVPQNFEREIPGPSGISRHSIANYIPDIVDGDVRGFLVEVTDVTSLKNSQLALHEATASMRQAQRLGQIGSWEWEIATDTTTWSPELYRIMGFSPTAKPPGTKELSHLYQPESYARLQEAITHAKKSQQSFRIEVEIVRPGGEKRILDARAEPIIDNTGSMVALRGTSQDITERKQSEDLLRRSESFLARTGALAGVGGWEVDLVTGDVKWSDQVCHIHGLPSGHQPTLEEGISYYLLDSRARIQQAVNIAIAGGGGFDLELQIMRSDGEHRWIRTVGAVELVNSRPTRLAGAIQDITESHYLAIQVAQQHELMRVTLQSIGDAVITTDKDALVTWLNPVAERLTGWTAVQARGRLLEQVFNIIKEDTRLPAESPVSICLQQDKVTGLRYNTVLVSRSGDEFGIEDSASPIRNELGELLGTVLVFHDVTEQRRLSSEINYRATHDALTGLVNRLEFEVRLEHALSECKDSDSEHALMFIDLDRFKLVNDACGHAAGDLLLQRVSRLLSDAVRGGDTVARMGGDEFAVLLENCTIEHAQKIAQQMCDLMVDFRFLYDGKSFQVGTSIGLVPVDGRWDSISAIMQVADSSCYAAKSAGRNRVHVSFNSDTVLEAHSGDMQWVTRIEQALAENQLVLYAQRIFPLGSESRLLLAEVLIRMRENDGSIMTPCSLLAAAERFNLASNIDKWVLRRTITLLKALPTLDNIEMLSLSFSDQSVSDRALHYEVFQILEEAGEAICKLLCIQFKETTVINHLADVKHFIGHAGKLGIRIALDNFGAGATSFGHLKLLRIDELKVDGQFMRDLLTDPLNDAAMRFFVTVAKATKAKTVAKFVDSAEVLALIREMGIDYAQGDYPHQPEPIEALFNDMTHR
;
A
#
# COMPACT_ATOMS: atom_id res chain seq x y z
N MET A 1 29.34 44.41 -39.68
CA MET A 1 28.39 43.29 -39.78
C MET A 1 27.13 43.66 -39.03
N ARG A 2 25.97 43.69 -39.70
CA ARG A 2 24.69 43.84 -39.01
C ARG A 2 24.28 42.45 -38.52
N GLY A 3 24.01 42.29 -37.23
CA GLY A 3 23.58 41.00 -36.67
C GLY A 3 22.28 40.50 -37.30
N ALA A 4 22.01 39.20 -37.15
CA ALA A 4 20.80 38.61 -37.70
C ALA A 4 19.55 39.27 -37.09
N PRO A 5 18.49 39.50 -37.88
CA PRO A 5 17.29 40.16 -37.40
C PRO A 5 16.49 39.26 -36.44
N TYR A 6 15.87 39.89 -35.44
CA TYR A 6 14.90 39.24 -34.54
C TYR A 6 13.48 39.34 -35.10
N ARG A 7 12.65 38.34 -34.82
CA ARG A 7 11.25 38.28 -35.22
C ARG A 7 10.40 39.18 -34.33
N GLN A 8 9.35 39.77 -34.89
CA GLN A 8 8.25 40.31 -34.08
C GLN A 8 7.51 39.11 -33.48
N ASN A 9 7.57 38.93 -32.15
CA ASN A 9 7.05 37.77 -31.36
C ASN A 9 8.02 36.57 -31.22
N GLU A 10 9.30 36.86 -30.98
CA GLU A 10 10.33 35.87 -30.71
C GLU A 10 9.96 34.89 -29.58
N ASP A 11 9.54 35.38 -28.41
CA ASP A 11 9.26 34.55 -27.22
C ASP A 11 8.13 33.53 -27.47
N GLN A 12 7.06 33.96 -28.13
CA GLN A 12 5.95 33.07 -28.50
C GLN A 12 6.40 32.01 -29.51
N THR A 13 7.29 32.39 -30.43
CA THR A 13 7.86 31.45 -31.42
C THR A 13 8.80 30.45 -30.76
N LEU A 14 9.55 30.86 -29.73
CA LEU A 14 10.41 29.97 -28.95
C LEU A 14 9.57 29.00 -28.11
N LEU A 15 8.50 29.46 -27.45
CA LEU A 15 7.56 28.58 -26.73
C LEU A 15 6.89 27.57 -27.67
N ALA A 16 6.49 28.00 -28.87
CA ALA A 16 5.93 27.11 -29.88
C ALA A 16 6.96 26.08 -30.37
N LEU A 17 8.24 26.47 -30.47
CA LEU A 17 9.34 25.56 -30.82
C LEU A 17 9.67 24.58 -29.69
N GLU A 18 9.63 25.01 -28.43
CA GLU A 18 9.79 24.15 -27.25
C GLU A 18 8.67 23.12 -27.14
N ALA A 19 7.42 23.52 -27.40
CA ALA A 19 6.25 22.64 -27.36
C ALA A 19 6.33 21.48 -28.38
N LEU A 20 7.13 21.63 -29.44
CA LEU A 20 7.38 20.55 -30.40
C LEU A 20 8.39 19.50 -29.88
N GLU A 21 9.12 19.79 -28.79
CA GLU A 21 10.19 18.94 -28.22
C GLU A 21 11.18 18.42 -29.29
N VAL A 22 11.50 19.25 -30.29
CA VAL A 22 12.26 18.81 -31.48
C VAL A 22 13.74 19.19 -31.45
N LEU A 23 14.12 20.22 -30.69
CA LEU A 23 15.52 20.64 -30.58
C LEU A 23 16.37 19.52 -29.94
N ASP A 24 17.61 19.38 -30.39
CA ASP A 24 18.60 18.38 -29.94
C ASP A 24 18.16 16.91 -30.07
N THR A 25 17.09 16.64 -30.82
CA THR A 25 16.66 15.26 -31.11
C THR A 25 17.50 14.63 -32.23
N ALA A 26 17.60 13.30 -32.22
CA ALA A 26 18.32 12.55 -33.25
C ALA A 26 17.78 12.80 -34.67
N ALA A 27 18.62 12.54 -35.67
CA ALA A 27 18.22 12.63 -37.08
C ALA A 27 17.12 11.59 -37.39
N GLU A 28 16.16 12.00 -38.23
CA GLU A 28 15.00 11.18 -38.58
C GLU A 28 14.89 11.07 -40.10
N ALA A 29 14.72 9.83 -40.58
CA ALA A 29 14.75 9.49 -42.00
C ALA A 29 13.73 10.27 -42.85
N GLU A 30 12.58 10.64 -42.28
CA GLU A 30 11.55 11.43 -42.96
C GLU A 30 12.04 12.85 -43.29
N PHE A 31 12.63 13.56 -42.32
CA PHE A 31 13.19 14.88 -42.55
C PHE A 31 14.43 14.83 -43.46
N GLU A 32 15.26 13.78 -43.34
CA GLU A 32 16.39 13.54 -44.25
C GLU A 32 15.94 13.31 -45.70
N ALA A 33 14.87 12.55 -45.93
CA ALA A 33 14.32 12.34 -47.26
C ALA A 33 13.83 13.66 -47.87
N ILE A 34 13.21 14.55 -47.08
CA ILE A 34 12.72 15.84 -47.55
C ILE A 34 13.87 16.77 -47.97
N VAL A 35 14.93 16.89 -47.17
CA VAL A 35 16.09 17.71 -47.56
C VAL A 35 16.84 17.13 -48.76
N HIS A 36 16.91 15.80 -48.88
CA HIS A 36 17.49 15.14 -50.05
C HIS A 36 16.66 15.42 -51.31
N ALA A 37 15.32 15.34 -51.23
CA ALA A 37 14.43 15.68 -52.33
C ALA A 37 14.60 17.14 -52.77
N ALA A 38 14.66 18.08 -51.81
CA ALA A 38 14.90 19.49 -52.09
C ALA A 38 16.25 19.71 -52.79
N SER A 39 17.32 19.05 -52.36
CA SER A 39 18.63 19.11 -53.01
C SER A 39 18.59 18.58 -54.45
N VAL A 40 17.96 17.43 -54.69
CA VAL A 40 17.88 16.80 -56.02
C VAL A 40 17.04 17.64 -56.98
N VAL A 41 15.86 18.10 -56.57
CA VAL A 41 14.94 18.88 -57.41
C VAL A 41 15.54 20.24 -57.77
N CYS A 42 16.12 20.94 -56.79
CA CYS A 42 16.78 22.23 -57.02
C CYS A 42 18.17 22.07 -57.67
N ARG A 43 18.67 20.83 -57.78
CA ARG A 43 20.01 20.46 -58.29
C ARG A 43 21.12 21.24 -57.59
N VAL A 44 21.03 21.33 -56.27
CA VAL A 44 22.00 22.03 -55.42
C VAL A 44 22.75 21.04 -54.54
N PRO A 45 24.00 21.33 -54.16
CA PRO A 45 24.78 20.44 -53.32
C PRO A 45 24.36 20.43 -51.85
N ILE A 46 23.65 21.46 -51.37
CA ILE A 46 23.32 21.64 -49.94
C ILE A 46 21.83 21.91 -49.76
N SER A 47 21.18 21.21 -48.83
CA SER A 47 19.81 21.49 -48.39
C SER A 47 19.62 21.16 -46.92
N LEU A 48 18.89 22.01 -46.19
CA LEU A 48 18.77 21.96 -44.73
C LEU A 48 17.33 22.18 -44.29
N ILE A 49 16.90 21.47 -43.25
CA ILE A 49 15.77 21.87 -42.39
C ILE A 49 16.39 22.50 -41.16
N SER A 50 16.16 23.79 -41.00
CA SER A 50 16.79 24.63 -40.00
C SER A 50 15.74 25.19 -39.06
N LEU A 51 15.93 25.05 -37.76
CA LEU A 51 15.10 25.66 -36.71
C LEU A 51 15.90 26.79 -36.04
N ILE A 52 15.26 27.91 -35.77
CA ILE A 52 15.91 29.08 -35.15
C ILE A 52 15.48 29.14 -33.68
N ASP A 53 16.46 28.85 -32.84
CA ASP A 53 16.40 28.92 -31.38
C ASP A 53 16.89 30.32 -30.91
N GLU A 54 16.89 30.59 -29.60
CA GLU A 54 17.23 31.91 -29.04
C GLU A 54 18.63 32.36 -29.50
N ARG A 55 19.63 31.48 -29.42
CA ARG A 55 21.05 31.81 -29.65
C ARG A 55 21.68 31.12 -30.86
N ARG A 56 21.00 30.14 -31.45
CA ARG A 56 21.57 29.26 -32.48
C ARG A 56 20.57 28.94 -33.58
N GLN A 57 21.12 28.54 -34.71
CA GLN A 57 20.42 27.92 -35.80
C GLN A 57 20.72 26.42 -35.74
N TRP A 58 19.73 25.59 -35.45
CA TRP A 58 19.90 24.14 -35.29
C TRP A 58 19.35 23.38 -36.49
N PHE A 59 20.06 22.35 -36.98
CA PHE A 59 19.69 21.61 -38.17
C PHE A 59 19.02 20.29 -37.83
N LYS A 60 17.70 20.21 -38.07
CA LYS A 60 16.94 18.97 -37.90
C LYS A 60 17.31 17.90 -38.92
N ALA A 61 17.60 18.33 -40.15
CA ALA A 61 18.11 17.46 -41.21
C ALA A 61 18.97 18.27 -42.18
N ARG A 62 19.94 17.61 -42.82
CA ARG A 62 20.90 18.27 -43.72
C ARG A 62 21.46 17.34 -44.78
N VAL A 63 21.76 17.92 -45.95
CA VAL A 63 22.52 17.31 -47.04
C VAL A 63 23.66 18.26 -47.43
N GLY A 64 24.84 17.71 -47.70
CA GLY A 64 26.01 18.48 -48.14
C GLY A 64 26.84 19.14 -47.02
N LEU A 65 26.43 19.02 -45.75
CA LEU A 65 27.15 19.55 -44.57
C LEU A 65 27.25 18.50 -43.44
N PRO A 66 27.96 17.37 -43.63
CA PRO A 66 27.91 16.24 -42.70
C PRO A 66 28.41 16.56 -41.28
N ASN A 67 29.35 17.50 -41.13
CA ASN A 67 30.02 17.77 -39.85
C ASN A 67 29.51 19.02 -39.12
N VAL A 68 28.38 19.59 -39.55
CA VAL A 68 27.81 20.82 -38.96
C VAL A 68 26.37 20.54 -38.56
N MET A 69 26.07 20.56 -37.26
CA MET A 69 24.72 20.33 -36.70
C MET A 69 23.98 21.63 -36.39
N GLU A 70 24.73 22.71 -36.19
CA GLU A 70 24.20 24.02 -35.87
C GLU A 70 25.20 25.11 -36.27
N THR A 71 24.70 26.33 -36.39
CA THR A 71 25.50 27.54 -36.60
C THR A 71 25.03 28.63 -35.66
N ASN A 72 25.89 29.63 -35.40
CA ASN A 72 25.46 30.81 -34.67
C ASN A 72 24.34 31.52 -35.45
N ARG A 73 23.29 31.93 -34.73
CA ARG A 73 22.14 32.64 -35.30
C ARG A 73 22.54 33.92 -36.03
N ASP A 74 23.57 34.63 -35.57
CA ASP A 74 23.97 35.94 -36.12
C ASP A 74 24.50 35.88 -37.56
N ILE A 75 24.94 34.71 -38.01
CA ILE A 75 25.42 34.50 -39.39
C ILE A 75 24.40 33.72 -40.25
N ALA A 76 23.24 33.39 -39.69
CA ALA A 76 22.22 32.53 -40.30
C ALA A 76 21.43 33.24 -41.40
N PHE A 77 21.48 32.69 -42.62
CA PHE A 77 20.59 33.11 -43.71
C PHE A 77 19.11 32.88 -43.37
N CYS A 78 18.83 31.81 -42.62
CA CYS A 78 17.48 31.40 -42.25
C CYS A 78 16.82 32.39 -41.29
N ALA A 79 17.59 33.15 -40.50
CA ALA A 79 17.06 34.22 -39.65
C ALA A 79 16.43 35.37 -40.47
N HIS A 80 16.83 35.55 -41.73
CA HIS A 80 16.20 36.51 -42.63
C HIS A 80 14.95 35.95 -43.32
N THR A 81 14.95 34.66 -43.65
CA THR A 81 13.80 33.99 -44.28
C THR A 81 12.58 33.97 -43.37
N VAL A 82 12.76 33.73 -42.07
CA VAL A 82 11.66 33.58 -41.09
C VAL A 82 10.92 34.88 -40.77
N LEU A 83 11.35 36.01 -41.34
CA LEU A 83 10.68 37.31 -41.19
C LEU A 83 9.48 37.49 -42.11
N GLY A 84 9.40 36.71 -43.21
CA GLY A 84 8.33 36.78 -44.20
C GLY A 84 7.66 35.43 -44.43
N ASP A 85 6.52 35.45 -45.13
CA ASP A 85 5.74 34.25 -45.45
C ASP A 85 6.07 33.69 -46.85
N GLU A 86 6.75 34.48 -47.68
CA GLU A 86 7.14 34.10 -49.03
C GLU A 86 8.52 33.43 -49.07
N LEU A 87 8.76 32.70 -50.18
CA LEU A 87 10.06 32.11 -50.45
C LEU A 87 11.12 33.22 -50.55
N PHE A 88 12.16 33.11 -49.71
CA PHE A 88 13.26 34.06 -49.68
C PHE A 88 14.41 33.56 -50.56
N GLU A 89 14.62 34.17 -51.72
CA GLU A 89 15.65 33.79 -52.69
C GLU A 89 16.71 34.88 -52.83
N VAL A 90 17.99 34.47 -52.78
CA VAL A 90 19.17 35.30 -53.00
C VAL A 90 19.98 34.65 -54.12
N PRO A 91 19.81 35.11 -55.37
CA PRO A 91 20.42 34.50 -56.55
C PRO A 91 21.96 34.55 -56.55
N ASP A 92 22.51 35.65 -56.03
CA ASP A 92 23.94 35.84 -55.82
C ASP A 92 24.18 36.62 -54.52
N THR A 93 24.75 35.95 -53.52
CA THR A 93 25.04 36.51 -52.20
C THR A 93 26.17 37.54 -52.20
N LEU A 94 27.08 37.53 -53.20
CA LEU A 94 28.10 38.59 -53.34
C LEU A 94 27.50 39.89 -53.86
N SER A 95 26.35 39.81 -54.50
CA SER A 95 25.61 40.97 -55.03
C SER A 95 24.55 41.47 -54.04
N ASP A 96 24.32 40.77 -52.92
CA ASP A 96 23.32 41.12 -51.90
C ASP A 96 23.96 41.87 -50.71
N PRO A 97 23.62 43.16 -50.49
CA PRO A 97 24.23 43.96 -49.42
C PRO A 97 24.04 43.41 -48.01
N ARG A 98 23.10 42.49 -47.79
CA ARG A 98 22.86 41.86 -46.49
C ARG A 98 23.89 40.76 -46.17
N PHE A 99 24.45 40.13 -47.20
CA PHE A 99 25.25 38.91 -47.06
C PHE A 99 26.66 39.01 -47.63
N ILE A 100 27.00 40.08 -48.35
CA ILE A 100 28.32 40.26 -48.98
C ILE A 100 29.51 40.10 -47.99
N ASP A 101 29.34 40.56 -46.75
CA ASP A 101 30.35 40.46 -45.68
C ASP A 101 30.12 39.24 -44.75
N ASN A 102 29.18 38.34 -45.06
CA ASN A 102 28.86 37.20 -44.20
C ASN A 102 29.99 36.14 -44.26
N PRO A 103 30.42 35.55 -43.13
CA PRO A 103 31.50 34.55 -43.11
C PRO A 103 31.21 33.31 -43.96
N LEU A 104 29.94 32.92 -44.08
CA LEU A 104 29.53 31.78 -44.91
C LEU A 104 29.61 32.10 -46.42
N VAL A 105 29.74 33.38 -46.79
CA VAL A 105 29.90 33.86 -48.18
C VAL A 105 31.36 34.13 -48.50
N THR A 106 32.10 34.76 -47.57
CA THR A 106 33.51 35.14 -47.77
C THR A 106 34.50 34.01 -47.45
N GLY A 107 34.09 33.02 -46.65
CA GLY A 107 34.84 31.82 -46.30
C GLY A 107 34.07 30.54 -46.60
N ASP A 108 34.56 29.39 -46.12
CA ASP A 108 33.89 28.09 -46.25
C ASP A 108 32.49 28.12 -45.57
N PRO A 109 31.41 27.62 -46.19
CA PRO A 109 31.34 26.77 -47.38
C PRO A 109 31.23 27.51 -48.73
N ASN A 110 31.49 28.81 -48.75
CA ASN A 110 31.48 29.69 -49.93
C ASN A 110 30.09 29.74 -50.59
N ILE A 111 29.08 30.09 -49.80
CA ILE A 111 27.70 30.25 -50.27
C ILE A 111 27.68 31.34 -51.33
N ARG A 112 27.09 31.03 -52.49
CA ARG A 112 26.82 31.98 -53.57
C ARG A 112 25.33 32.11 -53.85
N PHE A 113 24.55 31.06 -53.62
CA PHE A 113 23.10 31.07 -53.78
C PHE A 113 22.43 30.53 -52.52
N TYR A 114 21.31 31.15 -52.13
CA TYR A 114 20.45 30.67 -51.05
C TYR A 114 18.98 30.84 -51.45
N ALA A 115 18.15 29.81 -51.24
CA ALA A 115 16.71 29.97 -51.20
C ALA A 115 16.12 29.23 -49.99
N GLY A 116 15.25 29.90 -49.24
CA GLY A 116 14.61 29.34 -48.04
C GLY A 116 13.12 29.57 -48.04
N ALA A 117 12.36 28.50 -47.78
CA ALA A 117 10.93 28.55 -47.51
C ALA A 117 10.68 28.52 -45.99
N PRO A 118 9.87 29.43 -45.43
CA PRO A 118 9.58 29.45 -43.99
C PRO A 118 8.76 28.23 -43.56
N LEU A 119 9.08 27.70 -42.38
CA LEU A 119 8.31 26.67 -41.68
C LEU A 119 7.35 27.35 -40.73
N ARG A 120 6.11 27.52 -41.18
CA ARG A 120 5.04 28.16 -40.44
C ARG A 120 4.12 27.10 -39.83
N LEU A 121 4.02 27.07 -38.52
CA LEU A 121 3.08 26.21 -37.79
C LEU A 121 1.65 26.64 -38.07
N SER A 122 0.71 25.72 -37.84
CA SER A 122 -0.73 25.94 -37.97
C SER A 122 -1.22 27.05 -37.03
N SER A 123 -0.56 27.22 -35.88
CA SER A 123 -0.77 28.31 -34.91
C SER A 123 -0.27 29.69 -35.40
N GLY A 124 0.54 29.71 -36.46
CA GLY A 124 0.97 30.91 -37.16
C GLY A 124 2.44 31.31 -36.96
N GLU A 125 3.12 30.73 -35.96
CA GLU A 125 4.53 31.01 -35.67
C GLU A 125 5.46 30.41 -36.73
N ARG A 126 6.57 31.11 -37.00
CA ARG A 126 7.57 30.71 -38.01
C ARG A 126 8.82 30.25 -37.30
N ILE A 127 8.92 28.95 -37.09
CA ILE A 127 9.96 28.38 -36.23
C ILE A 127 11.30 28.18 -36.93
N GLY A 128 11.29 28.08 -38.27
CA GLY A 128 12.48 27.71 -39.02
C GLY A 128 12.30 27.81 -40.53
N THR A 129 13.15 27.13 -41.30
CA THR A 129 13.15 27.12 -42.76
C THR A 129 13.50 25.75 -43.32
N LEU A 130 12.96 25.44 -44.50
CA LEU A 130 13.55 24.47 -45.43
C LEU A 130 14.33 25.27 -46.48
N CYS A 131 15.63 25.07 -46.57
CA CYS A 131 16.48 25.85 -47.47
C CYS A 131 17.37 24.99 -48.38
N VAL A 132 17.77 25.60 -49.50
CA VAL A 132 18.64 25.06 -50.54
C VAL A 132 19.76 26.05 -50.83
N ILE A 133 20.99 25.57 -50.96
CA ILE A 133 22.19 26.40 -50.98
C ILE A 133 23.15 25.89 -52.05
N ASP A 134 23.76 26.81 -52.81
CA ASP A 134 24.77 26.49 -53.82
C ASP A 134 26.01 27.38 -53.68
N ARG A 135 27.15 26.88 -54.18
CA ARG A 135 28.43 27.58 -54.27
C ARG A 135 28.59 28.33 -55.59
N THR A 136 27.57 28.28 -56.44
CA THR A 136 27.48 29.03 -57.70
C THR A 136 26.22 29.90 -57.73
N PRO A 137 26.29 31.16 -58.22
CA PRO A 137 25.11 31.99 -58.40
C PRO A 137 24.09 31.33 -59.34
N ARG A 138 22.79 31.43 -59.03
CA ARG A 138 21.71 30.86 -59.85
C ARG A 138 20.34 31.43 -59.50
N TRP A 139 19.35 31.12 -60.33
CA TRP A 139 17.93 31.37 -60.07
C TRP A 139 17.17 30.05 -60.09
N LEU A 140 16.18 29.91 -59.21
CA LEU A 140 15.24 28.79 -59.27
C LEU A 140 14.27 28.98 -60.43
N THR A 141 13.84 27.86 -61.02
CA THR A 141 12.67 27.85 -61.90
C THR A 141 11.39 27.97 -61.08
N SER A 142 10.28 28.37 -61.70
CA SER A 142 8.98 28.44 -61.01
C SER A 142 8.55 27.08 -60.42
N GLU A 143 8.85 25.99 -61.12
CA GLU A 143 8.58 24.63 -60.64
C GLU A 143 9.40 24.28 -59.39
N GLN A 144 10.68 24.69 -59.34
CA GLN A 144 11.54 24.49 -58.18
C GLN A 144 11.07 25.31 -56.97
N ARG A 145 10.60 26.55 -57.18
CA ARG A 145 10.04 27.40 -56.11
C ARG A 145 8.79 26.79 -55.50
N GLU A 146 7.85 26.36 -56.34
CA GLU A 146 6.61 25.74 -55.87
C GLU A 146 6.89 24.41 -55.17
N THR A 147 7.82 23.61 -55.68
CA THR A 147 8.21 22.35 -55.03
C THR A 147 8.83 22.62 -53.65
N LEU A 148 9.68 23.63 -53.51
CA LEU A 148 10.30 23.95 -52.23
C LEU A 148 9.28 24.46 -51.19
N LYS A 149 8.28 25.24 -51.61
CA LYS A 149 7.13 25.63 -50.76
C LYS A 149 6.29 24.42 -50.34
N ALA A 150 6.00 23.50 -51.27
CA ALA A 150 5.24 22.30 -50.96
C ALA A 150 5.99 21.40 -49.95
N LEU A 151 7.31 21.25 -50.12
CA LEU A 151 8.14 20.50 -49.19
C LEU A 151 8.21 21.17 -47.81
N SER A 152 8.22 22.50 -47.71
CA SER A 152 8.22 23.18 -46.41
C SER A 152 6.92 22.93 -45.62
N VAL A 153 5.78 22.87 -46.31
CA VAL A 153 4.49 22.46 -45.71
C VAL A 153 4.56 21.00 -45.24
N ALA A 154 5.17 20.11 -46.01
CA ALA A 154 5.36 18.72 -45.61
C ALA A 154 6.21 18.60 -44.32
N VAL A 155 7.27 19.41 -44.20
CA VAL A 155 8.10 19.47 -42.98
C VAL A 155 7.27 19.91 -41.77
N VAL A 156 6.47 20.98 -41.91
CA VAL A 156 5.60 21.45 -40.82
C VAL A 156 4.61 20.38 -40.38
N LYS A 157 3.91 19.74 -41.33
CA LYS A 157 2.97 18.67 -41.03
C LYS A 157 3.64 17.50 -40.31
N SER A 158 4.87 17.17 -40.68
CA SER A 158 5.64 16.11 -40.03
C SER A 158 6.04 16.50 -38.59
N LEU A 159 6.41 17.76 -38.37
CA LEU A 159 6.71 18.29 -37.02
C LEU A 159 5.48 18.29 -36.10
N GLU A 160 4.33 18.78 -36.58
CA GLU A 160 3.09 18.81 -35.79
C GLU A 160 2.51 17.40 -35.57
N GLY A 161 2.56 16.55 -36.60
CA GLY A 161 2.17 15.14 -36.52
C GLY A 161 3.01 14.38 -35.49
N ARG A 162 4.30 14.67 -35.40
CA ARG A 162 5.20 14.09 -34.38
C ARG A 162 4.76 14.46 -32.96
N ALA A 163 4.43 15.72 -32.71
CA ALA A 163 3.96 16.17 -31.39
C ALA A 163 2.61 15.51 -31.02
N ALA A 164 1.66 15.47 -31.96
CA ALA A 164 0.35 14.83 -31.75
C ALA A 164 0.46 13.31 -31.53
N ALA A 165 1.29 12.62 -32.30
CA ALA A 165 1.52 11.18 -32.15
C ALA A 165 2.14 10.85 -30.78
N ARG A 166 3.05 11.69 -30.28
CA ARG A 166 3.69 11.53 -28.97
C ARG A 166 2.71 11.72 -27.82
N GLN A 167 1.81 12.69 -27.93
CA GLN A 167 0.74 12.91 -26.95
C GLN A 167 -0.27 11.74 -26.94
N LEU A 168 -0.60 11.21 -28.13
CA LEU A 168 -1.42 9.99 -28.26
C LEU A 168 -0.71 8.78 -27.64
N LYS A 169 0.61 8.67 -27.80
CA LYS A 169 1.43 7.62 -27.19
C LYS A 169 1.43 7.70 -25.67
N GLN A 170 1.62 8.89 -25.08
CA GLN A 170 1.53 9.10 -23.63
C GLN A 170 0.15 8.72 -23.06
N SER A 171 -0.93 9.07 -23.77
CA SER A 171 -2.29 8.65 -23.42
C SER A 171 -2.46 7.11 -23.50
N THR A 172 -1.88 6.48 -24.52
CA THR A 172 -1.90 5.02 -24.70
C THR A 172 -1.11 4.31 -23.59
N LEU A 173 0.05 4.83 -23.18
CA LEU A 173 0.81 4.30 -22.05
C LEU A 173 0.05 4.41 -20.74
N MET A 174 -0.63 5.53 -20.52
CA MET A 174 -1.42 5.77 -19.32
C MET A 174 -2.62 4.82 -19.26
N ASN A 175 -3.26 4.55 -20.40
CA ASN A 175 -4.31 3.54 -20.53
C ASN A 175 -3.78 2.11 -20.31
N ALA A 176 -2.57 1.79 -20.80
CA ALA A 176 -1.93 0.51 -20.53
C ALA A 176 -1.60 0.34 -19.04
N ARG A 177 -1.08 1.39 -18.38
CA ARG A 177 -0.84 1.42 -16.93
C ARG A 177 -2.12 1.16 -16.13
N ALA A 178 -3.23 1.79 -16.50
CA ALA A 178 -4.52 1.55 -15.86
C ALA A 178 -5.03 0.11 -16.12
N ALA A 179 -4.88 -0.41 -17.33
CA ALA A 179 -5.31 -1.76 -17.69
C ALA A 179 -4.54 -2.83 -16.90
N THR A 180 -3.22 -2.73 -16.79
CA THR A 180 -2.38 -3.66 -16.02
C THR A 180 -2.74 -3.64 -14.53
N VAL A 181 -2.99 -2.46 -13.95
CA VAL A 181 -3.43 -2.33 -12.54
C VAL A 181 -4.79 -2.99 -12.31
N LEU A 182 -5.73 -2.85 -13.25
CA LEU A 182 -7.07 -3.47 -13.16
C LEU A 182 -7.04 -5.00 -13.36
N GLU A 183 -6.13 -5.48 -14.21
CA GLU A 183 -5.99 -6.91 -14.54
C GLU A 183 -5.31 -7.70 -13.42
N HIS A 184 -4.33 -7.09 -12.74
CA HIS A 184 -3.66 -7.67 -11.57
C HIS A 184 -4.27 -7.24 -10.22
N SER A 185 -5.39 -6.52 -10.24
CA SER A 185 -6.11 -6.16 -9.01
C SER A 185 -6.56 -7.40 -8.25
N ALA A 186 -6.39 -7.37 -6.92
CA ALA A 186 -6.91 -8.41 -6.02
C ALA A 186 -8.45 -8.42 -5.97
N ASP A 187 -9.10 -7.28 -6.22
CA ASP A 187 -10.55 -7.14 -6.23
C ASP A 187 -11.15 -7.49 -7.60
N ALA A 188 -12.39 -7.99 -7.60
CA ALA A 188 -13.13 -8.30 -8.82
C ALA A 188 -13.56 -7.02 -9.54
N VAL A 189 -13.19 -6.86 -10.82
CA VAL A 189 -13.55 -5.70 -11.65
C VAL A 189 -14.50 -6.13 -12.76
N ILE A 190 -15.68 -5.50 -12.81
CA ILE A 190 -16.77 -5.81 -13.74
C ILE A 190 -17.23 -4.52 -14.44
N GLY A 191 -17.05 -4.42 -15.76
CA GLY A 191 -17.56 -3.31 -16.57
C GLY A 191 -18.92 -3.61 -17.17
N LEU A 192 -19.81 -2.63 -17.20
CA LEU A 192 -21.19 -2.76 -17.67
C LEU A 192 -21.55 -1.69 -18.70
N SER A 193 -22.34 -2.07 -19.69
CA SER A 193 -22.98 -1.15 -20.64
C SER A 193 -24.11 -0.35 -20.00
N VAL A 194 -24.59 0.70 -20.69
CA VAL A 194 -25.82 1.45 -20.32
C VAL A 194 -27.06 0.57 -20.13
N THR A 195 -27.10 -0.60 -20.79
CA THR A 195 -28.22 -1.56 -20.66
C THR A 195 -28.03 -2.57 -19.52
N GLY A 196 -26.93 -2.48 -18.77
CA GLY A 196 -26.62 -3.37 -17.66
C GLY A 196 -26.06 -4.73 -18.06
N LYS A 197 -25.58 -4.87 -19.30
CA LYS A 197 -24.85 -6.07 -19.77
C LYS A 197 -23.38 -5.97 -19.40
N ILE A 198 -22.77 -7.11 -19.07
CA ILE A 198 -21.35 -7.21 -18.73
C ILE A 198 -20.51 -7.10 -19.99
N GLU A 199 -19.57 -6.15 -20.01
CA GLU A 199 -18.65 -5.91 -21.13
C GLU A 199 -17.19 -6.17 -20.73
N ARG A 200 -16.86 -6.09 -19.44
CA ARG A 200 -15.50 -6.32 -18.92
C ARG A 200 -15.54 -7.22 -17.68
N TRP A 201 -14.58 -8.14 -17.59
CA TRP A 201 -14.48 -9.12 -16.52
C TRP A 201 -13.01 -9.48 -16.26
N ASN A 202 -12.47 -9.14 -15.08
CA ASN A 202 -11.06 -9.42 -14.75
C ASN A 202 -10.88 -10.81 -14.07
N PRO A 203 -9.63 -11.33 -13.94
CA PRO A 203 -9.38 -12.63 -13.32
C PRO A 203 -9.87 -12.77 -11.87
N ALA A 204 -9.84 -11.68 -11.09
CA ALA A 204 -10.37 -11.68 -9.74
C ALA A 204 -11.90 -11.85 -9.70
N ALA A 205 -12.63 -11.32 -10.70
CA ALA A 205 -14.07 -11.55 -10.85
C ALA A 205 -14.40 -13.02 -11.14
N THR A 206 -13.57 -13.70 -11.94
CA THR A 206 -13.67 -15.15 -12.15
C THR A 206 -13.50 -15.91 -10.82
N ARG A 207 -12.47 -15.59 -10.03
CA ARG A 207 -12.27 -16.21 -8.71
C ARG A 207 -13.42 -15.94 -7.73
N LEU A 208 -13.95 -14.71 -7.74
CA LEU A 208 -14.99 -14.28 -6.81
C LEU A 208 -16.38 -14.82 -7.14
N PHE A 209 -16.76 -14.88 -8.42
CA PHE A 209 -18.12 -15.29 -8.82
C PHE A 209 -18.20 -16.67 -9.45
N GLY A 210 -17.08 -17.22 -9.93
CA GLY A 210 -16.97 -18.55 -10.52
C GLY A 210 -17.32 -18.63 -12.01
N TYR A 211 -17.71 -17.52 -12.65
CA TYR A 211 -17.94 -17.47 -14.10
C TYR A 211 -16.66 -17.12 -14.83
N GLU A 212 -16.36 -17.83 -15.92
CA GLU A 212 -15.27 -17.43 -16.82
C GLU A 212 -15.65 -16.16 -17.59
N ALA A 213 -14.65 -15.39 -18.02
CA ALA A 213 -14.89 -14.12 -18.73
C ALA A 213 -15.77 -14.33 -19.98
N ALA A 214 -15.54 -15.42 -20.73
CA ALA A 214 -16.33 -15.77 -21.91
C ALA A 214 -17.79 -16.11 -21.60
N GLU A 215 -18.09 -16.57 -20.38
CA GLU A 215 -19.44 -16.91 -19.94
C GLU A 215 -20.19 -15.71 -19.37
N ALA A 216 -19.45 -14.80 -18.72
CA ALA A 216 -20.00 -13.61 -18.07
C ALA A 216 -20.22 -12.46 -19.07
N ILE A 217 -19.30 -12.25 -20.01
CA ILE A 217 -19.38 -11.15 -20.98
C ILE A 217 -20.60 -11.36 -21.91
N GLY A 218 -21.38 -10.29 -22.10
CA GLY A 218 -22.63 -10.29 -22.85
C GLY A 218 -23.87 -10.64 -22.01
N GLN A 219 -23.71 -11.23 -20.83
CA GLN A 219 -24.81 -11.54 -19.91
C GLN A 219 -25.24 -10.32 -19.11
N SER A 220 -26.46 -10.34 -18.55
CA SER A 220 -26.93 -9.29 -17.64
C SER A 220 -26.30 -9.43 -16.27
N LEU A 221 -26.00 -8.30 -15.61
CA LEU A 221 -25.53 -8.29 -14.21
C LEU A 221 -26.49 -9.00 -13.23
N SER A 222 -27.78 -9.16 -13.59
CA SER A 222 -28.76 -9.93 -12.81
C SER A 222 -28.30 -11.35 -12.50
N LEU A 223 -27.42 -11.92 -13.33
CA LEU A 223 -26.77 -13.22 -13.10
C LEU A 223 -26.11 -13.34 -11.71
N LEU A 224 -25.53 -12.25 -11.21
CA LEU A 224 -24.81 -12.23 -9.92
C LEU A 224 -25.69 -11.85 -8.74
N ILE A 225 -26.99 -11.64 -8.97
CA ILE A 225 -27.91 -11.06 -8.01
C ILE A 225 -28.89 -12.15 -7.55
N PRO A 226 -29.05 -12.38 -6.24
CA PRO A 226 -30.03 -13.35 -5.73
C PRO A 226 -31.47 -12.97 -6.15
N GLU A 227 -32.31 -13.97 -6.44
CA GLU A 227 -33.70 -13.74 -6.91
C GLU A 227 -34.54 -12.89 -5.94
N ALA A 228 -34.35 -13.08 -4.63
CA ALA A 228 -35.02 -12.31 -3.59
C ALA A 228 -34.71 -10.79 -3.65
N ASP A 229 -33.54 -10.43 -4.18
CA ASP A 229 -33.07 -9.04 -4.31
C ASP A 229 -33.40 -8.43 -5.68
N LEU A 230 -33.87 -9.22 -6.65
CA LEU A 230 -34.27 -8.70 -7.97
C LEU A 230 -35.51 -7.81 -7.89
N ALA A 231 -36.46 -8.13 -6.99
CA ALA A 231 -37.69 -7.35 -6.79
C ALA A 231 -37.47 -6.01 -6.05
N GLN A 232 -36.54 -5.97 -5.08
CA GLN A 232 -36.22 -4.73 -4.34
C GLN A 232 -35.34 -3.74 -5.13
N LYS A 233 -34.74 -4.19 -6.25
CA LYS A 233 -33.73 -3.41 -7.00
C LYS A 233 -34.30 -2.37 -7.96
N ALA A 234 -35.48 -2.60 -8.53
CA ALA A 234 -36.09 -1.65 -9.46
C ALA A 234 -36.25 -0.24 -8.84
N THR A 235 -36.37 -0.14 -7.51
CA THR A 235 -36.59 1.14 -6.81
C THR A 235 -35.32 1.77 -6.21
N ARG A 236 -34.28 0.98 -5.89
CA ARG A 236 -33.06 1.46 -5.20
C ARG A 236 -31.95 1.92 -6.14
N ILE A 237 -31.83 1.31 -7.33
CA ILE A 237 -30.81 1.67 -8.32
C ILE A 237 -31.17 3.00 -9.01
N LEU A 238 -32.43 3.18 -9.41
CA LEU A 238 -32.95 4.44 -10.00
C LEU A 238 -32.79 5.69 -9.11
N ARG A 239 -32.66 5.53 -7.77
CA ARG A 239 -32.47 6.66 -6.84
C ARG A 239 -31.00 7.06 -6.62
N ARG A 240 -30.04 6.18 -6.91
CA ARG A 240 -28.59 6.43 -6.70
C ARG A 240 -27.81 6.69 -8.00
N GLU A 241 -28.49 6.60 -9.15
CA GLU A 241 -27.94 6.88 -10.48
C GLU A 241 -27.55 8.34 -10.74
N GLN A 242 -27.68 9.24 -9.75
CA GLN A 242 -27.25 10.65 -9.86
C GLN A 242 -25.78 10.90 -9.43
N THR A 243 -25.07 9.91 -8.85
CA THR A 243 -23.69 10.07 -8.35
C THR A 243 -22.66 9.30 -9.18
N ARG A 244 -21.60 9.99 -9.62
CA ARG A 244 -20.54 9.46 -10.51
C ARG A 244 -19.74 8.29 -9.93
N HIS A 245 -19.58 8.20 -8.61
CA HIS A 245 -18.99 7.03 -7.96
C HIS A 245 -19.65 6.78 -6.61
N PHE A 246 -19.87 5.52 -6.24
CA PHE A 246 -20.42 5.17 -4.93
C PHE A 246 -20.06 3.74 -4.54
N THR A 247 -19.80 3.52 -3.25
CA THR A 247 -19.60 2.18 -2.69
C THR A 247 -20.82 1.76 -1.89
N TYR A 248 -21.22 0.51 -2.02
CA TYR A 248 -22.28 -0.08 -1.21
C TYR A 248 -22.03 -1.54 -0.96
N GLU A 249 -22.43 -1.99 0.22
CA GLU A 249 -22.42 -3.41 0.54
C GLU A 249 -23.69 -4.07 0.01
N ALA A 250 -23.54 -5.27 -0.52
CA ALA A 250 -24.69 -6.04 -0.98
C ALA A 250 -24.39 -7.54 -1.02
N VAL A 251 -25.47 -8.32 -1.04
CA VAL A 251 -25.36 -9.76 -1.23
C VAL A 251 -25.28 -10.09 -2.71
N ARG A 252 -24.36 -10.98 -3.09
CA ARG A 252 -24.24 -11.51 -4.45
C ARG A 252 -24.29 -13.03 -4.44
N LYS A 253 -24.65 -13.57 -5.60
CA LYS A 253 -24.74 -15.01 -5.85
C LYS A 253 -23.58 -15.45 -6.73
N ARG A 254 -22.86 -16.48 -6.30
CA ARG A 254 -21.86 -17.18 -7.13
C ARG A 254 -22.54 -18.11 -8.13
N GLN A 255 -21.82 -18.56 -9.17
CA GLN A 255 -22.30 -19.56 -10.15
C GLN A 255 -22.82 -20.83 -9.48
N ASN A 256 -22.20 -21.27 -8.38
CA ASN A 256 -22.61 -22.44 -7.60
C ASN A 256 -23.81 -22.22 -6.65
N GLY A 257 -24.42 -21.03 -6.68
CA GLY A 257 -25.59 -20.69 -5.86
C GLY A 257 -25.31 -20.14 -4.46
N LYS A 258 -24.06 -20.15 -3.98
CA LYS A 258 -23.70 -19.60 -2.65
C LYS A 258 -23.81 -18.07 -2.62
N LEU A 259 -24.34 -17.55 -1.51
CA LEU A 259 -24.44 -16.11 -1.25
C LEU A 259 -23.13 -15.56 -0.65
N LEU A 260 -22.82 -14.30 -0.97
CA LEU A 260 -21.63 -13.60 -0.54
C LEU A 260 -21.93 -12.17 -0.14
N ASP A 261 -21.41 -11.73 1.00
CA ASP A 261 -21.41 -10.31 1.36
C ASP A 261 -20.24 -9.65 0.65
N VAL A 262 -20.57 -8.69 -0.21
CA VAL A 262 -19.56 -7.96 -0.98
C VAL A 262 -19.69 -6.46 -0.77
N SER A 263 -18.56 -5.78 -0.72
CA SER A 263 -18.50 -4.33 -0.94
C SER A 263 -18.37 -4.10 -2.44
N VAL A 264 -19.32 -3.36 -3.02
CA VAL A 264 -19.37 -3.02 -4.44
C VAL A 264 -19.15 -1.52 -4.60
N THR A 265 -18.02 -1.12 -5.15
CA THR A 265 -17.78 0.26 -5.61
C THR A 265 -18.17 0.36 -7.07
N VAL A 266 -19.07 1.28 -7.41
CA VAL A 266 -19.51 1.57 -8.78
C VAL A 266 -18.97 2.92 -9.17
N VAL A 267 -18.40 2.99 -10.36
CA VAL A 267 -17.96 4.22 -11.03
C VAL A 267 -18.74 4.31 -12.33
N GLN A 268 -19.51 5.37 -12.50
CA GLN A 268 -20.20 5.67 -13.76
C GLN A 268 -19.20 6.22 -14.77
N GLU A 269 -19.30 5.71 -15.98
CA GLU A 269 -18.55 6.19 -17.13
C GLU A 269 -19.50 7.08 -17.91
N ILE A 270 -19.19 8.38 -17.97
CA ILE A 270 -19.98 9.36 -18.70
C ILE A 270 -19.08 10.05 -19.72
N ASP A 271 -19.67 10.42 -20.84
CA ASP A 271 -19.04 11.23 -21.85
C ASP A 271 -19.03 12.72 -21.45
N VAL A 272 -18.30 13.54 -22.20
CA VAL A 272 -18.11 14.98 -21.96
C VAL A 272 -19.42 15.76 -21.91
N ASP A 273 -20.42 15.33 -22.69
CA ASP A 273 -21.78 15.91 -22.72
C ASP A 273 -22.67 15.45 -21.55
N GLY A 274 -22.12 14.69 -20.60
CA GLY A 274 -22.85 14.12 -19.47
C GLY A 274 -23.69 12.90 -19.84
N THR A 275 -23.56 12.39 -21.07
CA THR A 275 -24.23 11.17 -21.52
C THR A 275 -23.60 9.94 -20.86
N LEU A 276 -24.39 9.11 -20.21
CA LEU A 276 -23.92 7.87 -19.58
C LEU A 276 -23.47 6.87 -20.66
N LEU A 277 -22.22 6.39 -20.56
CA LEU A 277 -21.63 5.36 -21.43
C LEU A 277 -21.70 3.96 -20.78
N GLY A 278 -21.63 3.89 -19.45
CA GLY A 278 -21.63 2.62 -18.74
C GLY A 278 -21.26 2.76 -17.27
N SER A 279 -20.84 1.65 -16.64
CA SER A 279 -20.30 1.69 -15.28
C SER A 279 -19.29 0.58 -15.02
N THR A 280 -18.22 0.88 -14.31
CA THR A 280 -17.27 -0.11 -13.78
C THR A 280 -17.55 -0.39 -12.31
N LYS A 281 -17.54 -1.68 -11.92
CA LYS A 281 -17.81 -2.15 -10.57
C LYS A 281 -16.61 -2.89 -10.01
N PHE A 282 -16.09 -2.43 -8.88
CA PHE A 282 -15.10 -3.14 -8.07
C PHE A 282 -15.83 -3.88 -6.96
N VAL A 283 -15.55 -5.17 -6.81
CA VAL A 283 -16.26 -6.03 -5.88
C VAL A 283 -15.26 -6.78 -5.00
N ARG A 284 -15.37 -6.54 -3.70
CA ARG A 284 -14.51 -7.15 -2.67
C ARG A 284 -15.34 -8.06 -1.78
N ASP A 285 -14.83 -9.25 -1.48
CA ASP A 285 -15.42 -10.14 -0.48
C ASP A 285 -15.20 -9.54 0.91
N ILE A 286 -16.28 -9.24 1.64
CA ILE A 286 -16.23 -8.72 3.00
C ILE A 286 -16.87 -9.68 4.01
N THR A 287 -17.18 -10.91 3.59
CA THR A 287 -17.95 -11.87 4.40
C THR A 287 -17.26 -12.19 5.74
N ALA A 288 -15.93 -12.33 5.76
CA ALA A 288 -15.18 -12.57 7.00
C ALA A 288 -15.05 -11.31 7.87
N ARG A 289 -14.82 -10.15 7.25
CA ARG A 289 -14.67 -8.86 7.92
C ARG A 289 -15.95 -8.39 8.60
N ASN A 290 -17.10 -8.48 7.93
CA ASN A 290 -18.37 -8.00 8.48
C ASN A 290 -18.85 -8.87 9.64
N ARG A 291 -18.53 -10.16 9.66
CA ARG A 291 -18.81 -11.02 10.83
C ARG A 291 -18.04 -10.57 12.07
N ILE A 292 -16.73 -10.31 11.94
CA ILE A 292 -15.89 -9.95 13.08
C ILE A 292 -16.09 -8.48 13.51
N ALA A 293 -16.26 -7.56 12.55
CA ALA A 293 -16.48 -6.15 12.83
C ALA A 293 -17.87 -5.87 13.43
N SER A 294 -18.90 -6.62 13.02
CA SER A 294 -20.24 -6.51 13.63
C SER A 294 -20.20 -6.87 15.12
N ASP A 295 -19.47 -7.91 15.48
CA ASP A 295 -19.44 -8.42 16.86
C ASP A 295 -18.62 -7.51 17.80
N LEU A 296 -17.53 -6.90 17.30
CA LEU A 296 -16.67 -6.00 18.09
C LEU A 296 -17.14 -4.53 18.10
N ALA A 297 -17.71 -4.03 17.00
CA ALA A 297 -18.16 -2.63 16.93
C ALA A 297 -19.41 -2.39 17.78
N GLN A 298 -20.31 -3.37 17.89
CA GLN A 298 -21.49 -3.24 18.73
C GLN A 298 -21.11 -3.06 20.22
N VAL A 299 -20.11 -3.79 20.70
CA VAL A 299 -19.70 -3.73 22.10
C VAL A 299 -18.90 -2.45 22.43
N ALA A 300 -18.08 -1.94 21.50
CA ALA A 300 -17.22 -0.78 21.75
C ALA A 300 -17.90 0.59 21.49
N ALA A 301 -18.87 0.66 20.57
CA ALA A 301 -19.58 1.90 20.25
C ALA A 301 -20.51 2.34 21.40
N ASP A 302 -21.16 1.37 22.05
CA ASP A 302 -22.11 1.64 23.14
C ASP A 302 -21.43 2.27 24.37
N LEU A 303 -20.17 1.92 24.64
CA LEU A 303 -19.43 2.44 25.81
C LEU A 303 -18.78 3.82 25.57
N ARG A 304 -18.30 4.10 24.35
CA ARG A 304 -17.64 5.40 24.03
C ARG A 304 -18.61 6.56 23.89
N LEU A 305 -19.82 6.33 23.36
CA LEU A 305 -20.83 7.38 23.15
C LEU A 305 -21.19 8.08 24.47
N VAL A 306 -21.29 7.31 25.54
CA VAL A 306 -21.67 7.78 26.88
C VAL A 306 -20.58 8.67 27.48
N THR A 307 -19.31 8.30 27.32
CA THR A 307 -18.20 9.00 27.99
C THR A 307 -17.73 10.27 27.26
N ASP A 308 -17.78 10.31 25.92
CA ASP A 308 -17.23 11.43 25.13
C ASP A 308 -18.13 12.67 25.07
N ASN A 309 -19.41 12.55 25.40
CA ASN A 309 -20.33 13.69 25.49
C ASN A 309 -20.39 14.30 26.90
N SER A 310 -19.58 13.81 27.85
CA SER A 310 -19.45 14.45 29.15
C SER A 310 -18.60 15.72 29.04
N PRO A 311 -19.04 16.88 29.56
CA PRO A 311 -18.27 18.13 29.55
C PRO A 311 -17.07 18.11 30.51
N SER A 312 -17.03 17.14 31.43
CA SER A 312 -15.91 16.90 32.34
C SER A 312 -14.85 16.02 31.69
N MET A 313 -13.58 16.28 32.00
CA MET A 313 -12.43 15.45 31.63
C MET A 313 -12.43 14.14 32.41
N MET A 314 -12.82 13.02 31.80
CA MET A 314 -12.83 11.67 32.40
C MET A 314 -11.69 10.79 31.87
N ALA A 315 -10.90 10.16 32.73
CA ALA A 315 -9.83 9.25 32.34
C ALA A 315 -9.60 8.14 33.36
N TYR A 316 -9.31 6.93 32.92
CA TYR A 316 -8.97 5.80 33.78
C TYR A 316 -7.46 5.57 33.75
N TRP A 317 -6.85 5.42 34.91
CA TRP A 317 -5.43 5.15 35.10
C TRP A 317 -5.30 3.84 35.88
N ASN A 318 -4.48 2.91 35.40
CA ASN A 318 -4.25 1.66 36.12
C ASN A 318 -3.38 1.88 37.38
N ARG A 319 -3.14 0.83 38.17
CA ARG A 319 -2.37 0.90 39.43
C ARG A 319 -0.97 1.48 39.25
N ASP A 320 -0.36 1.22 38.10
CA ASP A 320 0.95 1.76 37.70
C ASP A 320 0.85 3.20 37.15
N LEU A 321 -0.28 3.88 37.38
CA LEU A 321 -0.58 5.24 36.97
C LEU A 321 -0.56 5.48 35.47
N THR A 322 -0.84 4.45 34.67
CA THR A 322 -0.88 4.51 33.20
C THR A 322 -2.31 4.63 32.70
N CYS A 323 -2.59 5.62 31.87
CA CYS A 323 -3.92 5.86 31.32
C CYS A 323 -4.35 4.68 30.45
N ARG A 324 -5.56 4.18 30.62
CA ARG A 324 -6.16 3.17 29.73
C ARG A 324 -7.38 3.68 29.00
N PHE A 325 -7.93 4.80 29.47
CA PHE A 325 -9.08 5.45 28.88
C PHE A 325 -9.03 6.95 29.19
N ALA A 326 -9.41 7.79 28.24
CA ALA A 326 -9.69 9.19 28.46
C ALA A 326 -10.79 9.62 27.49
N ASN A 327 -11.61 10.58 27.89
CA ASN A 327 -12.68 11.10 27.05
C ASN A 327 -12.29 12.42 26.37
N ARG A 328 -13.10 12.80 25.38
CA ARG A 328 -12.86 13.97 24.52
C ARG A 328 -12.55 15.28 25.24
N ALA A 329 -13.04 15.47 26.46
CA ALA A 329 -12.83 16.71 27.18
C ALA A 329 -11.34 17.03 27.42
N TYR A 330 -10.45 16.03 27.56
CA TYR A 330 -9.01 16.28 27.77
C TYR A 330 -8.34 17.07 26.65
N ARG A 331 -8.83 16.91 25.42
CA ARG A 331 -8.34 17.66 24.25
C ARG A 331 -8.52 19.15 24.41
N SER A 332 -9.68 19.57 24.91
CA SER A 332 -9.96 20.99 25.02
C SER A 332 -9.10 21.66 26.10
N TRP A 333 -8.61 20.89 27.07
CA TRP A 333 -8.03 21.40 28.31
C TRP A 333 -6.52 21.29 28.39
N PHE A 334 -5.98 20.10 28.16
CA PHE A 334 -4.54 19.87 28.05
C PHE A 334 -4.07 19.88 26.60
N GLY A 335 -4.99 19.96 25.62
CA GLY A 335 -4.66 19.94 24.18
C GLY A 335 -4.34 18.55 23.69
N ARG A 336 -4.12 17.65 24.65
CA ARG A 336 -3.92 16.24 24.47
C ARG A 336 -5.23 15.64 24.10
N ASP A 337 -5.32 15.17 22.87
CA ASP A 337 -6.43 14.30 22.55
C ASP A 337 -6.45 13.13 23.55
N PRO A 338 -7.61 12.72 24.09
CA PRO A 338 -7.67 11.55 24.96
C PRO A 338 -6.96 10.32 24.40
N SER A 339 -6.92 10.11 23.08
CA SER A 339 -6.14 9.04 22.45
C SER A 339 -4.65 9.14 22.74
N GLU A 340 -4.12 10.35 22.91
CA GLU A 340 -2.72 10.62 23.26
C GLU A 340 -2.41 10.38 24.73
N LEU A 341 -3.43 10.31 25.58
CA LEU A 341 -3.25 10.02 26.99
C LEU A 341 -3.14 8.52 27.23
N ILE A 342 -3.81 7.70 26.42
CA ILE A 342 -3.81 6.23 26.55
C ILE A 342 -2.39 5.67 26.50
N GLY A 343 -2.05 4.80 27.44
CA GLY A 343 -0.73 4.20 27.60
C GLY A 343 0.31 5.13 28.22
N LYS A 344 -0.01 6.40 28.47
CA LYS A 344 0.90 7.34 29.12
C LYS A 344 0.71 7.34 30.63
N PRO A 345 1.80 7.48 31.38
CA PRO A 345 1.70 7.64 32.80
C PRO A 345 1.19 9.02 33.19
N ILE A 346 0.50 9.14 34.33
CA ILE A 346 -0.20 10.37 34.71
C ILE A 346 0.73 11.57 34.91
N TRP A 347 2.01 11.33 35.27
CA TRP A 347 3.02 12.39 35.36
C TRP A 347 3.39 12.99 34.00
N ASP A 348 3.19 12.28 32.89
CA ASP A 348 3.46 12.79 31.54
C ASP A 348 2.39 13.79 31.10
N LEU A 349 1.15 13.55 31.55
CA LEU A 349 0.06 14.51 31.38
C LEU A 349 0.25 15.73 32.29
N LEU A 350 0.56 15.49 33.57
CA LEU A 350 0.59 16.55 34.57
C LEU A 350 1.92 17.33 34.55
N GLY A 351 3.03 16.71 34.17
CA GLY A 351 4.39 17.23 34.34
C GLY A 351 4.89 17.11 35.79
N ALA A 352 6.21 17.18 36.00
CA ALA A 352 6.85 16.89 37.30
C ALA A 352 6.30 17.74 38.47
N GLU A 353 6.10 19.04 38.24
CA GLU A 353 5.68 19.97 39.29
C GLU A 353 4.20 19.80 39.69
N LEU A 354 3.31 19.58 38.71
CA LEU A 354 1.88 19.35 38.99
C LEU A 354 1.63 17.92 39.48
N PHE A 355 2.42 16.95 39.02
CA PHE A 355 2.37 15.58 39.49
C PHE A 355 2.76 15.47 40.96
N GLU A 356 3.87 16.09 41.39
CA GLU A 356 4.27 16.08 42.80
C GLU A 356 3.23 16.77 43.70
N ARG A 357 2.55 17.82 43.22
CA ARG A 357 1.41 18.41 43.94
C ARG A 357 0.19 17.49 44.04
N ASN A 358 -0.05 16.64 43.03
CA ASN A 358 -1.19 15.73 43.00
C ASN A 358 -0.90 14.37 43.66
N LYS A 359 0.38 14.05 43.91
CA LYS A 359 0.86 12.75 44.39
C LYS A 359 0.23 12.26 45.71
N PRO A 360 0.05 13.09 46.77
CA PRO A 360 -0.62 12.63 48.00
C PRO A 360 -2.06 12.17 47.77
N HIS A 361 -2.77 12.77 46.81
CA HIS A 361 -4.12 12.38 46.44
C HIS A 361 -4.14 11.08 45.60
N ILE A 362 -3.14 10.90 44.75
CA ILE A 362 -2.96 9.66 43.96
C ILE A 362 -2.66 8.46 44.88
N GLU A 363 -1.79 8.65 45.87
CA GLU A 363 -1.44 7.60 46.83
C GLU A 363 -2.65 7.21 47.70
N ALA A 364 -3.45 8.19 48.15
CA ALA A 364 -4.67 7.95 48.91
C ALA A 364 -5.73 7.17 48.10
N VAL A 365 -5.92 7.49 46.80
CA VAL A 365 -6.89 6.77 45.97
C VAL A 365 -6.46 5.32 45.69
N LEU A 366 -5.17 5.08 45.49
CA LEU A 366 -4.64 3.71 45.32
C LEU A 366 -4.67 2.85 46.60
N SER A 367 -4.85 3.47 47.77
CA SER A 367 -5.15 2.75 49.02
C SER A 367 -6.64 2.40 49.19
N GLY A 368 -7.48 2.80 48.22
CA GLY A 368 -8.93 2.56 48.20
C GLY A 368 -9.78 3.75 48.64
N VAL A 369 -9.21 4.95 48.84
CA VAL A 369 -9.92 6.13 49.38
C VAL A 369 -10.09 7.25 48.32
N PRO A 370 -11.32 7.60 47.86
CA PRO A 370 -11.56 8.65 46.86
C PRO A 370 -11.08 10.07 47.24
N GLN A 371 -10.80 10.96 46.26
CA GLN A 371 -10.24 12.32 46.47
C GLN A 371 -10.89 13.44 45.60
N ASN A 372 -10.94 14.69 46.09
CA ASN A 372 -11.44 15.90 45.38
C ASN A 372 -10.64 17.18 45.75
N PHE A 373 -10.21 18.02 44.77
CA PHE A 373 -9.41 19.24 45.01
C PHE A 373 -9.31 20.24 43.81
N GLU A 374 -8.93 21.51 44.06
CA GLU A 374 -8.76 22.57 43.03
C GLU A 374 -7.30 22.78 42.61
N ARG A 375 -7.08 23.19 41.35
CA ARG A 375 -5.76 23.56 40.82
C ARG A 375 -5.84 24.41 39.54
N GLU A 376 -4.77 25.14 39.26
CA GLU A 376 -4.53 25.66 37.91
C GLU A 376 -3.88 24.59 37.05
N ILE A 377 -4.46 24.38 35.86
CA ILE A 377 -3.97 23.51 34.82
C ILE A 377 -3.44 24.38 33.69
N PRO A 378 -2.16 24.29 33.33
CA PRO A 378 -1.63 24.97 32.17
C PRO A 378 -2.35 24.45 30.91
N GLY A 379 -3.07 25.34 30.24
CA GLY A 379 -3.75 25.03 28.99
C GLY A 379 -2.77 24.95 27.81
N PRO A 380 -3.21 24.43 26.67
CA PRO A 380 -2.31 23.91 25.63
C PRO A 380 -1.77 25.01 24.73
N SER A 381 -2.54 26.08 24.61
CA SER A 381 -2.14 27.35 24.01
C SER A 381 -1.27 28.20 24.96
N GLY A 382 -0.82 27.63 26.09
CA GLY A 382 -0.02 28.32 27.11
C GLY A 382 -0.83 29.19 28.08
N ILE A 383 -2.16 29.20 27.98
CA ILE A 383 -3.04 29.97 28.85
C ILE A 383 -3.44 29.09 30.05
N SER A 384 -3.00 29.44 31.26
CA SER A 384 -3.39 28.72 32.48
C SER A 384 -4.90 28.79 32.70
N ARG A 385 -5.46 27.62 32.97
CA ARG A 385 -6.88 27.41 33.22
C ARG A 385 -7.12 27.02 34.66
N HIS A 386 -8.19 27.51 35.26
CA HIS A 386 -8.52 27.16 36.64
C HIS A 386 -9.44 25.93 36.66
N SER A 387 -9.26 24.98 37.59
CA SER A 387 -9.91 23.65 37.53
C SER A 387 -10.21 22.99 38.88
N ILE A 388 -11.15 22.03 38.91
CA ILE A 388 -11.49 21.16 40.05
C ILE A 388 -11.45 19.69 39.61
N ALA A 389 -10.87 18.77 40.40
CA ALA A 389 -10.63 17.35 40.02
C ALA A 389 -11.06 16.30 41.07
N ASN A 390 -11.55 15.14 40.61
CA ASN A 390 -12.03 13.97 41.39
C ASN A 390 -11.31 12.67 40.99
N TYR A 391 -10.74 11.91 41.94
CA TYR A 391 -10.12 10.59 41.70
C TYR A 391 -10.86 9.46 42.46
N ILE A 392 -11.20 8.34 41.78
CA ILE A 392 -12.09 7.26 42.25
C ILE A 392 -11.47 5.86 42.00
N PRO A 393 -11.25 4.99 43.00
CA PRO A 393 -10.56 3.71 42.80
C PRO A 393 -11.41 2.61 42.15
N ASP A 394 -10.77 1.74 41.38
CA ASP A 394 -11.34 0.53 40.77
C ASP A 394 -10.77 -0.71 41.48
N ILE A 395 -11.64 -1.45 42.18
CA ILE A 395 -11.26 -2.53 43.10
C ILE A 395 -11.91 -3.84 42.64
N VAL A 396 -11.08 -4.88 42.43
CA VAL A 396 -11.54 -6.23 42.10
C VAL A 396 -10.89 -7.21 43.06
N ASP A 397 -11.69 -8.08 43.67
CA ASP A 397 -11.26 -9.06 44.67
C ASP A 397 -10.50 -8.46 45.88
N GLY A 398 -10.82 -7.22 46.24
CA GLY A 398 -10.19 -6.47 47.34
C GLY A 398 -8.91 -5.71 46.96
N ASP A 399 -8.41 -5.89 45.74
CA ASP A 399 -7.23 -5.21 45.22
C ASP A 399 -7.60 -4.05 44.28
N VAL A 400 -6.99 -2.88 44.50
CA VAL A 400 -7.16 -1.72 43.63
C VAL A 400 -6.37 -1.93 42.33
N ARG A 401 -7.04 -2.10 41.20
CA ARG A 401 -6.45 -2.26 39.85
C ARG A 401 -6.06 -0.93 39.19
N GLY A 402 -6.64 0.16 39.64
CA GLY A 402 -6.49 1.50 39.07
C GLY A 402 -7.49 2.49 39.67
N PHE A 403 -7.67 3.63 39.03
CA PHE A 403 -8.67 4.63 39.41
C PHE A 403 -9.11 5.49 38.21
N LEU A 404 -10.36 5.91 38.25
CA LEU A 404 -10.97 6.86 37.33
C LEU A 404 -10.76 8.30 37.84
N VAL A 405 -10.58 9.24 36.92
CA VAL A 405 -10.29 10.65 37.15
C VAL A 405 -11.32 11.50 36.41
N GLU A 406 -11.89 12.51 37.05
CA GLU A 406 -12.79 13.50 36.46
C GLU A 406 -12.33 14.97 36.75
N VAL A 407 -12.40 15.93 35.80
CA VAL A 407 -11.93 17.35 36.00
C VAL A 407 -12.78 18.42 35.24
N THR A 408 -13.02 19.63 35.81
CA THR A 408 -13.97 20.69 35.32
C THR A 408 -13.45 22.18 35.40
N ASP A 409 -13.70 23.08 34.38
CA ASP A 409 -12.96 24.38 34.04
C ASP A 409 -13.65 25.65 34.56
N VAL A 410 -12.88 26.64 35.02
CA VAL A 410 -13.38 27.95 35.51
C VAL A 410 -12.65 29.22 34.98
N THR A 411 -11.98 29.18 33.81
CA THR A 411 -11.03 30.22 33.30
C THR A 411 -11.59 31.52 32.71
N SER A 412 -12.69 31.49 31.96
CA SER A 412 -13.22 32.68 31.28
C SER A 412 -13.53 33.84 32.24
N LEU A 413 -13.76 33.49 33.51
CA LEU A 413 -13.98 34.43 34.60
C LEU A 413 -12.76 35.33 34.90
N LYS A 414 -11.54 34.93 34.50
CA LYS A 414 -10.27 35.64 34.82
C LYS A 414 -9.72 36.55 33.71
N ASN A 415 -9.93 36.26 32.42
CA ASN A 415 -9.25 36.94 31.30
C ASN A 415 -9.78 38.35 30.96
N SER A 416 -11.03 38.67 31.27
CA SER A 416 -11.60 40.01 31.02
C SER A 416 -10.87 41.14 31.76
N GLN A 417 -10.02 40.81 32.73
CA GLN A 417 -9.30 41.77 33.57
C GLN A 417 -7.98 42.28 32.92
N LEU A 418 -7.44 41.61 31.88
CA LEU A 418 -6.09 41.86 31.31
C LEU A 418 -6.06 42.79 30.07
N ALA A 419 -7.12 42.80 29.24
CA ALA A 419 -7.16 43.44 27.91
C ALA A 419 -7.00 44.97 27.86
N LEU A 420 -7.16 45.67 28.98
CA LEU A 420 -7.08 47.14 29.04
C LEU A 420 -5.64 47.68 28.90
N HIS A 421 -4.62 46.84 29.16
CA HIS A 421 -3.22 47.26 29.21
C HIS A 421 -2.55 47.36 27.82
N GLU A 422 -3.00 46.58 26.83
CA GLU A 422 -2.36 46.42 25.52
C GLU A 422 -2.56 47.61 24.56
N ALA A 423 -3.67 48.34 24.67
CA ALA A 423 -4.03 49.42 23.74
C ALA A 423 -3.01 50.59 23.69
N THR A 424 -2.30 50.85 24.79
CA THR A 424 -1.34 51.96 24.91
C THR A 424 -0.05 51.72 24.11
N ALA A 425 0.33 50.45 23.91
CA ALA A 425 1.52 50.07 23.16
C ALA A 425 1.32 50.26 21.64
N SER A 426 0.12 50.00 21.13
CA SER A 426 -0.22 50.09 19.70
C SER A 426 -0.06 51.51 19.12
N MET A 427 -0.29 52.56 19.91
CA MET A 427 -0.22 53.96 19.43
C MET A 427 1.22 54.40 19.06
N ARG A 428 2.24 53.95 19.81
CA ARG A 428 3.65 54.25 19.50
C ARG A 428 4.12 53.56 18.22
N GLN A 429 3.61 52.37 17.96
CA GLN A 429 3.92 51.60 16.76
C GLN A 429 3.33 52.25 15.50
N ALA A 430 2.12 52.83 15.60
CA ALA A 430 1.47 53.51 14.49
C ALA A 430 2.28 54.71 13.93
N GLN A 431 2.88 55.55 14.79
CA GLN A 431 3.69 56.71 14.34
C GLN A 431 4.96 56.30 13.60
N ARG A 432 5.61 55.22 14.05
CA ARG A 432 6.80 54.66 13.41
C ARG A 432 6.50 54.07 12.04
N LEU A 433 5.39 53.34 11.91
CA LEU A 433 4.96 52.76 10.64
C LEU A 433 4.55 53.83 9.62
N GLY A 434 3.97 54.95 10.07
CA GLY A 434 3.56 56.05 9.19
C GLY A 434 4.71 56.90 8.63
N GLN A 435 5.94 56.73 9.11
CA GLN A 435 7.10 57.61 8.83
C GLN A 435 6.77 59.09 9.08
N ILE A 436 5.94 59.37 10.09
CA ILE A 436 5.49 60.72 10.43
C ILE A 436 6.16 61.14 11.73
N GLY A 437 7.02 62.15 11.63
CA GLY A 437 7.58 62.82 12.79
C GLY A 437 6.72 64.04 13.15
N SER A 438 6.19 64.08 14.38
CA SER A 438 5.53 65.28 14.91
C SER A 438 6.55 66.23 15.55
N TRP A 439 6.32 67.53 15.35
CA TRP A 439 7.09 68.60 15.96
C TRP A 439 6.23 69.79 16.36
N GLU A 440 6.76 70.56 17.29
CA GLU A 440 6.21 71.85 17.70
C GLU A 440 7.36 72.86 17.84
N TRP A 441 7.17 74.07 17.34
CA TRP A 441 8.12 75.17 17.37
C TRP A 441 7.48 76.42 17.97
N GLU A 442 8.02 76.88 19.09
CA GLU A 442 7.58 78.10 19.77
C GLU A 442 8.42 79.30 19.32
N ILE A 443 7.76 80.35 18.81
CA ILE A 443 8.42 81.45 18.08
C ILE A 443 9.15 82.40 19.02
N ALA A 444 8.60 82.67 20.21
CA ALA A 444 9.16 83.63 21.15
C ALA A 444 10.48 83.16 21.77
N THR A 445 10.62 81.85 21.99
CA THR A 445 11.77 81.22 22.64
C THR A 445 12.71 80.50 21.66
N ASP A 446 12.31 80.38 20.38
CA ASP A 446 12.94 79.56 19.35
C ASP A 446 13.15 78.09 19.78
N THR A 447 12.23 77.55 20.59
CA THR A 447 12.31 76.19 21.12
C THR A 447 11.55 75.21 20.24
N THR A 448 12.19 74.08 19.89
CA THR A 448 11.57 73.00 19.11
C THR A 448 11.44 71.72 19.94
N THR A 449 10.31 71.03 19.82
CA THR A 449 10.05 69.73 20.47
C THR A 449 9.76 68.69 19.40
N TRP A 450 10.51 67.60 19.39
CA TRP A 450 10.43 66.56 18.36
C TRP A 450 10.04 65.21 18.97
N SER A 451 9.15 64.48 18.30
CA SER A 451 8.89 63.07 18.59
C SER A 451 10.12 62.19 18.27
N PRO A 452 10.26 61.00 18.89
CA PRO A 452 11.38 60.09 18.60
C PRO A 452 11.53 59.72 17.11
N GLU A 453 10.42 59.69 16.36
CA GLU A 453 10.45 59.37 14.94
C GLU A 453 11.00 60.52 14.09
N LEU A 454 10.76 61.78 14.47
CA LEU A 454 11.27 62.92 13.71
C LEU A 454 12.80 63.04 13.77
N TYR A 455 13.41 62.70 14.90
CA TYR A 455 14.87 62.59 15.00
C TYR A 455 15.43 61.62 13.95
N ARG A 456 14.76 60.48 13.74
CA ARG A 456 15.15 59.49 12.72
C ARG A 456 15.01 60.06 11.30
N ILE A 457 13.90 60.71 10.98
CA ILE A 457 13.64 61.28 9.64
C ILE A 457 14.68 62.33 9.26
N MET A 458 15.07 63.18 10.22
CA MET A 458 16.02 64.28 10.02
C MET A 458 17.49 63.84 10.09
N GLY A 459 17.76 62.59 10.54
CA GLY A 459 19.11 62.03 10.63
C GLY A 459 19.90 62.46 11.87
N PHE A 460 19.22 62.79 12.98
CA PHE A 460 19.83 63.22 14.25
C PHE A 460 19.65 62.18 15.37
N SER A 461 20.53 62.21 16.37
CA SER A 461 20.41 61.35 17.56
C SER A 461 19.25 61.80 18.45
N PRO A 462 18.41 60.89 18.98
CA PRO A 462 17.28 61.24 19.87
C PRO A 462 17.71 61.77 21.25
N THR A 463 18.99 61.68 21.59
CA THR A 463 19.56 62.26 22.81
C THR A 463 20.17 63.65 22.58
N ALA A 464 20.29 64.08 21.32
CA ALA A 464 20.77 65.43 20.99
C ALA A 464 19.66 66.44 21.21
N LYS A 465 20.02 67.66 21.63
CA LYS A 465 19.06 68.76 21.68
C LYS A 465 18.62 69.07 20.24
N PRO A 466 17.31 69.22 19.96
CA PRO A 466 16.85 69.48 18.61
C PRO A 466 17.39 70.85 18.11
N PRO A 467 17.81 70.97 16.84
CA PRO A 467 18.50 72.16 16.35
C PRO A 467 17.57 73.39 16.32
N GLY A 468 18.15 74.58 16.53
CA GLY A 468 17.44 75.85 16.37
C GLY A 468 17.17 76.21 14.90
N THR A 469 16.33 77.20 14.64
CA THR A 469 15.84 77.50 13.27
C THR A 469 16.94 77.92 12.28
N LYS A 470 18.00 78.59 12.75
CA LYS A 470 19.17 78.93 11.91
C LYS A 470 19.93 77.69 11.44
N GLU A 471 20.13 76.71 12.32
CA GLU A 471 20.89 75.49 12.00
C GLU A 471 20.11 74.60 11.03
N LEU A 472 18.78 74.52 11.17
CA LEU A 472 17.91 73.76 10.27
C LEU A 472 17.92 74.30 8.83
N SER A 473 18.17 75.61 8.63
CA SER A 473 18.20 76.22 7.29
C SER A 473 19.23 75.61 6.35
N HIS A 474 20.36 75.16 6.89
CA HIS A 474 21.46 74.58 6.11
C HIS A 474 21.16 73.17 5.59
N LEU A 475 20.11 72.53 6.09
CA LEU A 475 19.70 71.18 5.67
C LEU A 475 18.75 71.20 4.46
N TYR A 476 18.18 72.35 4.10
CA TYR A 476 17.27 72.43 2.96
C TYR A 476 18.02 72.81 1.68
N GLN A 477 17.60 72.26 0.53
CA GLN A 477 18.05 72.75 -0.77
C GLN A 477 17.68 74.24 -0.93
N PRO A 478 18.53 75.10 -1.53
CA PRO A 478 18.30 76.54 -1.57
C PRO A 478 16.93 76.96 -2.10
N GLU A 479 16.46 76.31 -3.16
CA GLU A 479 15.15 76.56 -3.79
C GLU A 479 13.98 76.08 -2.92
N SER A 480 14.15 74.96 -2.19
CA SER A 480 13.14 74.47 -1.25
C SER A 480 13.09 75.29 0.03
N TYR A 481 14.23 75.78 0.51
CA TYR A 481 14.31 76.67 1.66
C TYR A 481 13.64 78.02 1.37
N ALA A 482 13.86 78.59 0.18
CA ALA A 482 13.21 79.83 -0.24
C ALA A 482 11.68 79.70 -0.24
N ARG A 483 11.13 78.62 -0.80
CA ARG A 483 9.68 78.36 -0.78
C ARG A 483 9.13 78.11 0.64
N LEU A 484 9.90 77.42 1.50
CA LEU A 484 9.52 77.21 2.90
C LEU A 484 9.47 78.53 3.68
N GLN A 485 10.45 79.42 3.47
CA GLN A 485 10.46 80.75 4.09
C GLN A 485 9.31 81.62 3.60
N GLU A 486 8.97 81.55 2.31
CA GLU A 486 7.81 82.25 1.76
C GLU A 486 6.50 81.72 2.34
N ALA A 487 6.34 80.39 2.47
CA ALA A 487 5.17 79.77 3.09
C ALA A 487 5.03 80.14 4.58
N ILE A 488 6.12 80.11 5.35
CA ILE A 488 6.12 80.55 6.75
C ILE A 488 5.78 82.03 6.85
N THR A 489 6.36 82.89 6.00
CA THR A 489 6.09 84.34 5.99
C THR A 489 4.64 84.63 5.62
N HIS A 490 4.08 83.88 4.67
CA HIS A 490 2.68 83.96 4.32
C HIS A 490 1.81 83.55 5.51
N ALA A 491 2.09 82.42 6.17
CA ALA A 491 1.35 81.96 7.35
C ALA A 491 1.44 82.96 8.53
N LYS A 492 2.57 83.66 8.72
CA LYS A 492 2.66 84.73 9.74
C LYS A 492 1.70 85.90 9.45
N LYS A 493 1.46 86.20 8.18
CA LYS A 493 0.60 87.33 7.75
C LYS A 493 -0.86 86.94 7.62
N SER A 494 -1.14 85.74 7.11
CA SER A 494 -2.50 85.26 6.81
C SER A 494 -3.09 84.36 7.89
N GLN A 495 -2.28 83.86 8.83
CA GLN A 495 -2.67 82.92 9.89
C GLN A 495 -3.25 81.59 9.38
N GLN A 496 -2.88 81.20 8.16
CA GLN A 496 -3.36 79.97 7.57
C GLN A 496 -2.31 78.85 7.69
N SER A 497 -2.77 77.63 7.91
CA SER A 497 -1.94 76.42 7.82
C SER A 497 -1.40 76.27 6.41
N PHE A 498 -0.21 75.71 6.28
CA PHE A 498 0.37 75.41 4.98
C PHE A 498 0.83 73.97 4.88
N ARG A 499 0.86 73.51 3.64
CA ARG A 499 1.44 72.24 3.23
C ARG A 499 2.44 72.52 2.13
N ILE A 500 3.66 72.00 2.28
CA ILE A 500 4.70 72.20 1.29
C ILE A 500 5.55 70.94 1.15
N GLU A 501 5.96 70.69 -0.09
CA GLU A 501 6.94 69.65 -0.41
C GLU A 501 8.33 70.30 -0.50
N VAL A 502 9.22 69.86 0.37
CA VAL A 502 10.56 70.45 0.54
C VAL A 502 11.63 69.37 0.47
N GLU A 503 12.70 69.67 -0.26
CA GLU A 503 13.86 68.79 -0.35
C GLU A 503 14.91 69.14 0.71
N ILE A 504 15.34 68.12 1.44
CA ILE A 504 16.40 68.22 2.45
C ILE A 504 17.60 67.37 2.08
N VAL A 505 18.75 67.74 2.64
CA VAL A 505 20.01 67.02 2.64
C VAL A 505 20.37 66.72 4.10
N ARG A 506 20.44 65.43 4.45
CA ARG A 506 20.78 64.98 5.81
C ARG A 506 22.26 65.23 6.14
N PRO A 507 22.66 65.15 7.43
CA PRO A 507 24.07 65.29 7.87
C PRO A 507 25.12 64.30 7.28
N GLY A 508 24.75 63.49 6.29
CA GLY A 508 25.65 62.61 5.52
C GLY A 508 25.54 62.77 3.99
N GLY A 509 24.85 63.81 3.50
CA GLY A 509 24.73 64.12 2.06
C GLY A 509 23.55 63.46 1.33
N GLU A 510 22.78 62.62 2.02
CA GLU A 510 21.61 61.93 1.47
C GLU A 510 20.42 62.89 1.28
N LYS A 511 19.79 62.86 0.09
CA LYS A 511 18.62 63.69 -0.24
C LYS A 511 17.30 63.00 0.13
N ARG A 512 16.33 63.78 0.63
CA ARG A 512 14.96 63.35 0.91
C ARG A 512 13.94 64.42 0.54
N ILE A 513 12.74 63.99 0.18
CA ILE A 513 11.57 64.84 -0.10
C ILE A 513 10.58 64.69 1.05
N LEU A 514 10.32 65.78 1.74
CA LEU A 514 9.39 65.80 2.87
C LEU A 514 8.10 66.52 2.48
N ASP A 515 6.96 65.91 2.82
CA ASP A 515 5.67 66.59 2.89
C ASP A 515 5.52 67.17 4.30
N ALA A 516 5.75 68.47 4.40
CA ALA A 516 5.67 69.19 5.66
C ALA A 516 4.33 69.92 5.75
N ARG A 517 3.60 69.65 6.84
CA ARG A 517 2.37 70.36 7.19
C ARG A 517 2.56 71.05 8.51
N ALA A 518 2.17 72.32 8.56
CA ALA A 518 2.23 73.08 9.79
C ALA A 518 1.02 73.99 9.93
N GLU A 519 0.51 74.08 11.15
CA GLU A 519 -0.56 74.99 11.51
C GLU A 519 -0.07 76.04 12.52
N PRO A 520 -0.50 77.29 12.37
CA PRO A 520 -0.17 78.35 13.31
C PRO A 520 -1.00 78.19 14.58
N ILE A 521 -0.33 78.25 15.73
CA ILE A 521 -0.94 78.42 17.04
C ILE A 521 -0.95 79.91 17.33
N ILE A 522 -2.15 80.46 17.50
CA ILE A 522 -2.39 81.90 17.64
C ILE A 522 -2.78 82.17 19.08
N ASP A 523 -2.28 83.27 19.65
CA ASP A 523 -2.73 83.74 20.94
C ASP A 523 -4.01 84.56 20.85
N ASN A 524 -4.53 84.95 22.01
CA ASN A 524 -5.78 85.70 22.13
C ASN A 524 -5.68 87.15 21.58
N THR A 525 -4.49 87.63 21.22
CA THR A 525 -4.30 88.94 20.57
C THR A 525 -4.31 88.85 19.05
N GLY A 526 -4.47 87.64 18.51
CA GLY A 526 -4.38 87.40 17.09
C GLY A 526 -2.94 87.48 16.59
N SER A 527 -1.95 87.20 17.44
CA SER A 527 -0.56 87.04 17.02
C SER A 527 -0.18 85.56 17.01
N MET A 528 0.54 85.13 15.99
CA MET A 528 0.99 83.73 15.90
C MET A 528 2.17 83.50 16.87
N VAL A 529 2.00 82.58 17.84
CA VAL A 529 2.96 82.32 18.93
C VAL A 529 3.77 81.03 18.75
N ALA A 530 3.24 80.04 18.04
CA ALA A 530 3.94 78.80 17.75
C ALA A 530 3.46 78.20 16.42
N LEU A 531 4.22 77.26 15.86
CA LEU A 531 3.76 76.36 14.81
C LEU A 531 3.93 74.93 15.28
N ARG A 532 2.89 74.12 15.13
CA ARG A 532 3.01 72.67 15.26
C ARG A 532 2.72 72.01 13.95
N GLY A 533 3.40 70.89 13.72
CA GLY A 533 3.38 70.27 12.42
C GLY A 533 3.81 68.83 12.45
N THR A 534 3.63 68.22 11.29
CA THR A 534 4.10 66.88 11.01
C THR A 534 4.93 66.93 9.75
N SER A 535 6.05 66.23 9.77
CA SER A 535 6.88 66.02 8.59
C SER A 535 6.87 64.55 8.25
N GLN A 536 6.41 64.25 7.06
CA GLN A 536 6.39 62.90 6.51
C GLN A 536 7.42 62.80 5.39
N ASP A 537 8.24 61.76 5.40
CA ASP A 537 9.09 61.43 4.25
C ASP A 537 8.22 60.84 3.14
N ILE A 538 8.14 61.52 1.99
CA ILE A 538 7.30 61.11 0.84
C ILE A 538 8.15 60.73 -0.38
N THR A 539 9.45 60.54 -0.18
CA THR A 539 10.41 60.28 -1.25
C THR A 539 10.01 59.06 -2.09
N GLU A 540 9.61 57.95 -1.45
CA GLU A 540 9.16 56.73 -2.14
C GLU A 540 7.80 56.92 -2.84
N ARG A 541 6.86 57.65 -2.22
CA ARG A 541 5.51 57.89 -2.77
C ARG A 541 5.56 58.61 -4.12
N LYS A 542 6.42 59.63 -4.26
CA LYS A 542 6.57 60.36 -5.52
C LYS A 542 7.17 59.51 -6.63
N GLN A 543 7.99 58.52 -6.27
CA GLN A 543 8.52 57.54 -7.23
C GLN A 543 7.45 56.52 -7.67
N SER A 544 6.45 56.21 -6.83
CA SER A 544 5.34 55.31 -7.16
C SER A 544 4.23 55.92 -8.03
N GLU A 545 3.93 57.22 -7.91
CA GLU A 545 2.91 57.90 -8.74
C GLU A 545 3.27 57.87 -10.24
N ASP A 546 4.57 57.94 -10.58
CA ASP A 546 5.06 57.89 -11.96
C ASP A 546 5.03 56.47 -12.57
N LEU A 547 5.07 55.44 -11.72
CA LEU A 547 4.87 54.03 -12.09
C LEU A 547 3.39 53.70 -12.37
N LEU A 548 2.46 54.30 -11.64
CA LEU A 548 1.02 54.02 -11.72
C LEU A 548 0.42 54.34 -13.11
N ARG A 549 0.84 55.46 -13.71
CA ARG A 549 0.38 55.90 -15.04
C ARG A 549 0.76 54.93 -16.16
N ARG A 550 1.86 54.18 -16.01
CA ARG A 550 2.27 53.12 -16.96
C ARG A 550 1.51 51.81 -16.77
N SER A 551 0.98 51.57 -15.57
CA SER A 551 0.22 50.36 -15.23
C SER A 551 -1.20 50.35 -15.84
N GLU A 552 -1.87 51.50 -15.95
CA GLU A 552 -3.28 51.58 -16.39
C GLU A 552 -3.49 51.18 -17.86
N SER A 553 -2.64 51.61 -18.79
CA SER A 553 -2.72 51.18 -20.21
C SER A 553 -2.31 49.73 -20.42
N PHE A 554 -1.45 49.19 -19.54
CA PHE A 554 -1.08 47.79 -19.56
C PHE A 554 -2.27 46.90 -19.15
N LEU A 555 -2.99 47.25 -18.08
CA LEU A 555 -4.13 46.47 -17.56
C LEU A 555 -5.28 46.30 -18.57
N ALA A 556 -5.61 47.33 -19.37
CA ALA A 556 -6.71 47.25 -20.35
C ALA A 556 -6.42 46.29 -21.53
N ARG A 557 -5.18 46.26 -22.04
CA ARG A 557 -4.78 45.30 -23.10
C ARG A 557 -4.59 43.89 -22.55
N THR A 558 -4.05 43.77 -21.34
CA THR A 558 -3.86 42.48 -20.68
C THR A 558 -5.19 41.80 -20.37
N GLY A 559 -6.23 42.56 -19.96
CA GLY A 559 -7.58 42.02 -19.73
C GLY A 559 -8.22 41.39 -20.98
N ALA A 560 -8.12 42.06 -22.13
CA ALA A 560 -8.64 41.54 -23.40
C ALA A 560 -7.88 40.30 -23.89
N LEU A 561 -6.55 40.26 -23.72
CA LEU A 561 -5.72 39.09 -24.05
C LEU A 561 -5.96 37.90 -23.10
N ALA A 562 -6.28 38.17 -21.83
CA ALA A 562 -6.57 37.15 -20.82
C ALA A 562 -8.04 36.66 -20.83
N GLY A 563 -8.88 37.23 -21.69
CA GLY A 563 -10.31 36.91 -21.75
C GLY A 563 -11.12 37.40 -20.54
N VAL A 564 -10.61 38.37 -19.77
CA VAL A 564 -11.20 38.89 -18.53
C VAL A 564 -11.77 40.29 -18.74
N GLY A 565 -13.08 40.46 -18.54
CA GLY A 565 -13.76 41.75 -18.60
C GLY A 565 -14.04 42.33 -17.22
N GLY A 566 -13.82 43.63 -17.03
CA GLY A 566 -14.23 44.36 -15.83
C GLY A 566 -15.66 44.89 -15.93
N TRP A 567 -16.38 44.90 -14.81
CA TRP A 567 -17.70 45.50 -14.68
C TRP A 567 -17.83 46.29 -13.36
N GLU A 568 -18.61 47.36 -13.33
CA GLU A 568 -18.98 48.10 -12.11
C GLU A 568 -20.45 48.48 -12.12
N VAL A 569 -21.02 48.70 -10.94
CA VAL A 569 -22.40 49.12 -10.71
C VAL A 569 -22.37 50.20 -9.64
N ASP A 570 -22.85 51.39 -9.97
CA ASP A 570 -23.11 52.44 -9.00
C ASP A 570 -24.42 52.12 -8.28
N LEU A 571 -24.35 51.91 -6.97
CA LEU A 571 -25.49 51.48 -6.16
C LEU A 571 -26.37 52.66 -5.70
N VAL A 572 -25.93 53.89 -5.98
CA VAL A 572 -26.66 55.14 -5.68
C VAL A 572 -27.46 55.60 -6.89
N THR A 573 -26.87 55.55 -8.09
CA THR A 573 -27.55 55.94 -9.35
C THR A 573 -28.21 54.77 -10.06
N GLY A 574 -27.73 53.54 -9.81
CA GLY A 574 -28.15 52.32 -10.51
C GLY A 574 -27.41 52.07 -11.82
N ASP A 575 -26.44 52.91 -12.18
CA ASP A 575 -25.71 52.82 -13.45
C ASP A 575 -24.74 51.63 -13.45
N VAL A 576 -24.82 50.79 -14.48
CA VAL A 576 -23.87 49.70 -14.70
C VAL A 576 -22.88 50.11 -15.78
N LYS A 577 -21.60 49.81 -15.56
CA LYS A 577 -20.56 49.88 -16.58
C LYS A 577 -19.92 48.52 -16.83
N TRP A 578 -20.00 48.03 -18.04
CA TRP A 578 -19.34 46.86 -18.57
C TRP A 578 -18.23 47.32 -19.51
N SER A 579 -17.06 46.70 -19.37
CA SER A 579 -16.01 46.79 -20.37
C SER A 579 -16.40 45.99 -21.62
N ASP A 580 -15.79 46.31 -22.76
CA ASP A 580 -16.09 45.65 -24.03
C ASP A 580 -15.91 44.13 -24.00
N GLN A 581 -14.98 43.65 -23.17
CA GLN A 581 -14.75 42.22 -22.95
C GLN A 581 -15.92 41.53 -22.23
N VAL A 582 -16.61 42.22 -21.31
CA VAL A 582 -17.82 41.70 -20.65
C VAL A 582 -18.96 41.55 -21.66
N CYS A 583 -19.14 42.54 -22.54
CA CYS A 583 -20.13 42.45 -23.61
C CYS A 583 -19.85 41.27 -24.53
N HIS A 584 -18.59 41.04 -24.90
CA HIS A 584 -18.18 39.91 -25.75
C HIS A 584 -18.51 38.54 -25.12
N ILE A 585 -18.22 38.35 -23.82
CA ILE A 585 -18.53 37.12 -23.07
C ILE A 585 -20.03 36.81 -23.12
N HIS A 586 -20.89 37.84 -23.01
CA HIS A 586 -22.34 37.68 -23.05
C HIS A 586 -22.95 37.63 -24.48
N GLY A 587 -22.13 37.78 -25.53
CA GLY A 587 -22.60 37.80 -26.92
C GLY A 587 -23.28 39.12 -27.32
N LEU A 588 -22.92 40.24 -26.67
CA LEU A 588 -23.51 41.56 -26.86
C LEU A 588 -22.53 42.52 -27.55
N PRO A 589 -23.02 43.56 -28.24
CA PRO A 589 -22.17 44.57 -28.89
C PRO A 589 -21.35 45.40 -27.87
N SER A 590 -20.13 45.79 -28.25
CA SER A 590 -19.24 46.66 -27.47
C SER A 590 -19.90 47.98 -27.08
N GLY A 591 -19.60 48.46 -25.87
CA GLY A 591 -20.25 49.64 -25.28
C GLY A 591 -21.69 49.44 -24.77
N HIS A 592 -22.28 48.25 -24.88
CA HIS A 592 -23.57 47.94 -24.27
C HIS A 592 -23.52 48.04 -22.74
N GLN A 593 -24.48 48.74 -22.14
CA GLN A 593 -24.58 48.96 -20.70
C GLN A 593 -25.95 48.50 -20.21
N PRO A 594 -26.07 47.28 -19.65
CA PRO A 594 -27.35 46.74 -19.21
C PRO A 594 -27.77 47.33 -17.87
N THR A 595 -29.02 47.13 -17.46
CA THR A 595 -29.38 47.31 -16.05
C THR A 595 -28.84 46.17 -15.18
N LEU A 596 -28.76 46.36 -13.86
CA LEU A 596 -28.35 45.28 -12.94
C LEU A 596 -29.25 44.04 -13.06
N GLU A 597 -30.56 44.26 -13.24
CA GLU A 597 -31.54 43.18 -13.42
C GLU A 597 -31.35 42.43 -14.75
N GLU A 598 -31.08 43.17 -15.83
CA GLU A 598 -30.73 42.61 -17.13
C GLU A 598 -29.42 41.82 -17.07
N GLY A 599 -28.39 42.34 -16.40
CA GLY A 599 -27.12 41.64 -16.17
C GLY A 599 -27.29 40.32 -15.42
N ILE A 600 -28.14 40.30 -14.38
CA ILE A 600 -28.47 39.08 -13.63
C ILE A 600 -29.34 38.12 -14.45
N SER A 601 -30.08 38.62 -15.44
CA SER A 601 -30.96 37.80 -16.26
C SER A 601 -30.21 36.80 -17.15
N TYR A 602 -28.95 37.08 -17.51
CA TYR A 602 -28.12 36.18 -18.30
C TYR A 602 -27.64 34.94 -17.53
N TYR A 603 -27.78 34.89 -16.20
CA TYR A 603 -27.45 33.69 -15.43
C TYR A 603 -28.56 32.64 -15.52
N LEU A 604 -28.19 31.37 -15.66
CA LEU A 604 -29.12 30.24 -15.63
C LEU A 604 -29.88 30.18 -14.30
N LEU A 605 -31.06 29.54 -14.28
CA LEU A 605 -32.00 29.56 -13.14
C LEU A 605 -31.32 29.28 -11.78
N ASP A 606 -30.49 28.24 -11.71
CA ASP A 606 -29.77 27.83 -10.48
C ASP A 606 -28.61 28.78 -10.12
N SER A 607 -27.97 29.37 -11.14
CA SER A 607 -26.89 30.35 -10.97
C SER A 607 -27.44 31.73 -10.59
N ARG A 608 -28.65 32.07 -11.06
CA ARG A 608 -29.31 33.35 -10.82
C ARG A 608 -29.61 33.56 -9.35
N ALA A 609 -30.15 32.54 -8.67
CA ALA A 609 -30.41 32.61 -7.23
C ALA A 609 -29.12 32.87 -6.43
N ARG A 610 -28.02 32.21 -6.81
CA ARG A 610 -26.72 32.32 -6.14
C ARG A 610 -26.08 33.68 -6.36
N ILE A 611 -26.04 34.18 -7.61
CA ILE A 611 -25.47 35.51 -7.88
C ILE A 611 -26.34 36.61 -7.29
N GLN A 612 -27.67 36.50 -7.36
CA GLN A 612 -28.56 37.48 -6.75
C GLN A 612 -28.39 37.52 -5.24
N GLN A 613 -28.29 36.36 -4.59
CA GLN A 613 -28.04 36.28 -3.16
C GLN A 613 -26.65 36.85 -2.82
N ALA A 614 -25.62 36.50 -3.57
CA ALA A 614 -24.26 36.99 -3.35
C ALA A 614 -24.18 38.50 -3.54
N VAL A 615 -24.80 39.05 -4.58
CA VAL A 615 -24.91 40.49 -4.83
C VAL A 615 -25.71 41.16 -3.70
N ASN A 616 -26.84 40.61 -3.28
CA ASN A 616 -27.65 41.18 -2.19
C ASN A 616 -26.91 41.16 -0.84
N ILE A 617 -26.21 40.07 -0.53
CA ILE A 617 -25.38 39.95 0.67
C ILE A 617 -24.20 40.92 0.59
N ALA A 618 -23.56 41.02 -0.57
CA ALA A 618 -22.45 41.93 -0.79
C ALA A 618 -22.91 43.39 -0.59
N ILE A 619 -24.08 43.76 -1.12
CA ILE A 619 -24.65 45.11 -0.97
C ILE A 619 -25.09 45.35 0.49
N ALA A 620 -25.83 44.43 1.11
CA ALA A 620 -26.36 44.61 2.46
C ALA A 620 -25.28 44.53 3.55
N GLY A 621 -24.28 43.67 3.37
CA GLY A 621 -23.24 43.36 4.34
C GLY A 621 -21.88 44.00 4.03
N GLY A 622 -21.69 44.56 2.83
CA GLY A 622 -20.43 45.19 2.43
C GLY A 622 -19.31 44.22 2.04
N GLY A 623 -19.65 42.98 1.69
CA GLY A 623 -18.71 41.94 1.28
C GLY A 623 -18.41 41.94 -0.22
N GLY A 624 -17.56 41.01 -0.65
CA GLY A 624 -17.40 40.63 -2.05
C GLY A 624 -17.79 39.18 -2.28
N PHE A 625 -17.80 38.77 -3.54
CA PHE A 625 -18.06 37.42 -4.01
C PHE A 625 -17.05 37.04 -5.08
N ASP A 626 -16.72 35.76 -5.13
CA ASP A 626 -15.95 35.11 -6.20
C ASP A 626 -16.68 33.82 -6.50
N LEU A 627 -17.28 33.76 -7.69
CA LEU A 627 -18.21 32.70 -8.05
C LEU A 627 -17.96 32.22 -9.47
N GLU A 628 -17.85 30.91 -9.61
CA GLU A 628 -17.95 30.23 -10.90
C GLU A 628 -19.40 29.83 -11.14
N LEU A 629 -19.99 30.35 -12.21
CA LEU A 629 -21.41 30.29 -12.50
C LEU A 629 -21.63 30.08 -14.00
N GLN A 630 -22.81 29.55 -14.36
CA GLN A 630 -23.20 29.46 -15.75
C GLN A 630 -24.07 30.62 -16.18
N ILE A 631 -23.74 31.16 -17.34
CA ILE A 631 -24.55 32.13 -18.06
C ILE A 631 -25.06 31.51 -19.36
N MET A 632 -26.20 32.02 -19.82
CA MET A 632 -26.72 31.82 -21.16
C MET A 632 -26.44 33.10 -21.95
N ARG A 633 -25.68 32.97 -23.02
CA ARG A 633 -25.38 34.08 -23.94
C ARG A 633 -26.65 34.51 -24.69
N SER A 634 -26.59 35.68 -25.30
CA SER A 634 -27.69 36.23 -26.13
C SER A 634 -28.09 35.33 -27.31
N ASP A 635 -27.21 34.45 -27.78
CA ASP A 635 -27.42 33.48 -28.86
C ASP A 635 -27.90 32.09 -28.38
N GLY A 636 -28.08 31.90 -27.06
CA GLY A 636 -28.53 30.66 -26.44
C GLY A 636 -27.42 29.70 -26.03
N GLU A 637 -26.15 30.00 -26.29
CA GLU A 637 -25.02 29.17 -25.89
C GLU A 637 -24.77 29.26 -24.37
N HIS A 638 -24.47 28.13 -23.72
CA HIS A 638 -24.13 28.09 -22.30
C HIS A 638 -22.61 28.28 -22.12
N ARG A 639 -22.21 29.15 -21.20
CA ARG A 639 -20.79 29.37 -20.86
C ARG A 639 -20.56 29.25 -19.36
N TRP A 640 -19.44 28.65 -18.98
CA TRP A 640 -18.92 28.73 -17.62
C TRP A 640 -18.11 30.01 -17.48
N ILE A 641 -18.51 30.85 -16.53
CA ILE A 641 -17.80 32.08 -16.23
C ILE A 641 -17.37 32.11 -14.77
N ARG A 642 -16.21 32.71 -14.51
CA ARG A 642 -15.81 33.11 -13.16
C ARG A 642 -16.07 34.60 -13.02
N THR A 643 -16.92 34.99 -12.09
CA THR A 643 -17.21 36.38 -11.77
C THR A 643 -16.80 36.69 -10.34
N VAL A 644 -16.00 37.73 -10.18
CA VAL A 644 -15.66 38.31 -8.88
C VAL A 644 -16.29 39.68 -8.78
N GLY A 645 -16.82 40.04 -7.62
CA GLY A 645 -17.42 41.35 -7.38
C GLY A 645 -17.21 41.76 -5.95
N ALA A 646 -16.82 43.00 -5.69
CA ALA A 646 -16.63 43.53 -4.35
C ALA A 646 -17.44 44.82 -4.20
N VAL A 647 -18.13 44.94 -3.06
CA VAL A 647 -18.85 46.17 -2.73
C VAL A 647 -17.92 47.15 -2.04
N GLU A 648 -17.89 48.35 -2.59
CA GLU A 648 -17.28 49.51 -2.00
C GLU A 648 -18.34 50.25 -1.18
N LEU A 649 -18.08 50.32 0.12
CA LEU A 649 -18.89 51.03 1.10
C LEU A 649 -18.32 52.44 1.28
N VAL A 650 -19.17 53.46 1.18
CA VAL A 650 -18.83 54.83 1.60
C VAL A 650 -19.81 55.23 2.71
N ASN A 651 -19.28 55.56 3.90
CA ASN A 651 -20.07 55.89 5.11
C ASN A 651 -21.03 54.77 5.55
N SER A 652 -20.59 53.51 5.50
CA SER A 652 -21.42 52.33 5.82
C SER A 652 -22.67 52.18 4.95
N ARG A 653 -22.73 52.89 3.82
CA ARG A 653 -23.71 52.67 2.77
C ARG A 653 -22.98 52.08 1.55
N PRO A 654 -23.50 51.01 0.96
CA PRO A 654 -22.93 50.44 -0.26
C PRO A 654 -23.14 51.42 -1.41
N THR A 655 -22.06 51.91 -2.00
CA THR A 655 -22.12 52.94 -3.05
C THR A 655 -21.69 52.43 -4.41
N ARG A 656 -20.84 51.41 -4.48
CA ARG A 656 -20.41 50.80 -5.75
C ARG A 656 -20.18 49.31 -5.58
N LEU A 657 -20.49 48.52 -6.61
CA LEU A 657 -20.15 47.11 -6.71
C LEU A 657 -19.32 46.92 -7.98
N ALA A 658 -18.05 46.54 -7.86
CA ALA A 658 -17.15 46.39 -9.00
C ALA A 658 -16.48 45.03 -9.02
N GLY A 659 -16.19 44.53 -10.21
CA GLY A 659 -15.85 43.14 -10.42
C GLY A 659 -15.19 42.83 -11.75
N ALA A 660 -14.82 41.57 -11.92
CA ALA A 660 -14.30 41.04 -13.17
C ALA A 660 -15.02 39.74 -13.52
N ILE A 661 -15.11 39.42 -14.81
CA ILE A 661 -15.71 38.21 -15.34
C ILE A 661 -14.83 37.61 -16.43
N GLN A 662 -14.65 36.29 -16.39
CA GLN A 662 -13.82 35.55 -17.35
C GLN A 662 -14.60 34.35 -17.89
N ASP A 663 -14.49 34.07 -19.18
CA ASP A 663 -14.92 32.79 -19.75
C ASP A 663 -13.88 31.71 -19.41
N ILE A 664 -14.31 30.71 -18.65
CA ILE A 664 -13.48 29.59 -18.21
C ILE A 664 -13.91 28.27 -18.86
N THR A 665 -14.76 28.28 -19.89
CA THR A 665 -15.41 27.07 -20.41
C THR A 665 -14.42 25.98 -20.80
N GLU A 666 -13.41 26.28 -21.61
CA GLU A 666 -12.41 25.30 -22.06
C GLU A 666 -11.50 24.83 -20.92
N SER A 667 -10.96 25.76 -20.12
CA SER A 667 -10.12 25.44 -18.96
C SER A 667 -10.88 24.65 -17.88
N HIS A 668 -12.16 24.94 -17.66
CA HIS A 668 -13.01 24.26 -16.69
C HIS A 668 -13.29 22.81 -17.13
N TYR A 669 -13.56 22.55 -18.42
CA TYR A 669 -13.74 21.17 -18.91
C TYR A 669 -12.42 20.37 -18.92
N LEU A 670 -11.29 20.95 -19.33
CA LEU A 670 -9.98 20.28 -19.26
C LEU A 670 -9.53 20.04 -17.81
N ALA A 671 -9.71 21.03 -16.91
CA ALA A 671 -9.40 20.88 -15.50
C ALA A 671 -10.27 19.80 -14.85
N ILE A 672 -11.56 19.71 -15.22
CA ILE A 672 -12.44 18.63 -14.75
C ILE A 672 -11.99 17.27 -15.29
N GLN A 673 -11.58 17.16 -16.55
CA GLN A 673 -11.17 15.88 -17.14
C GLN A 673 -9.83 15.39 -16.55
N VAL A 674 -8.85 16.29 -16.43
CA VAL A 674 -7.56 16.00 -15.78
C VAL A 674 -7.77 15.74 -14.30
N ALA A 675 -8.59 16.52 -13.59
CA ALA A 675 -8.91 16.27 -12.19
C ALA A 675 -9.67 14.95 -12.01
N GLN A 676 -10.54 14.55 -12.94
CA GLN A 676 -11.22 13.25 -12.86
C GLN A 676 -10.30 12.07 -13.09
N GLN A 677 -9.34 12.18 -14.01
CA GLN A 677 -8.34 11.12 -14.20
C GLN A 677 -7.31 11.08 -13.06
N HIS A 678 -6.84 12.24 -12.58
CA HIS A 678 -5.97 12.33 -11.41
C HIS A 678 -6.68 11.87 -10.14
N GLU A 679 -7.95 12.22 -9.95
CA GLU A 679 -8.73 11.82 -8.79
C GLU A 679 -9.09 10.34 -8.85
N LEU A 680 -9.46 9.80 -10.01
CA LEU A 680 -9.67 8.36 -10.17
C LEU A 680 -8.39 7.58 -9.88
N MET A 681 -7.24 8.02 -10.41
CA MET A 681 -5.93 7.42 -10.13
C MET A 681 -5.55 7.52 -8.64
N ARG A 682 -5.74 8.69 -8.03
CA ARG A 682 -5.46 8.95 -6.61
C ARG A 682 -6.36 8.11 -5.70
N VAL A 683 -7.65 8.05 -5.98
CA VAL A 683 -8.64 7.28 -5.22
C VAL A 683 -8.41 5.78 -5.37
N THR A 684 -8.04 5.29 -6.57
CA THR A 684 -7.69 3.88 -6.78
C THR A 684 -6.44 3.49 -5.98
N LEU A 685 -5.37 4.27 -6.02
CA LEU A 685 -4.13 3.99 -5.26
C LEU A 685 -4.26 4.21 -3.74
N GLN A 686 -5.13 5.13 -3.32
CA GLN A 686 -5.47 5.35 -1.91
C GLN A 686 -6.39 4.29 -1.31
N SER A 687 -7.08 3.50 -2.15
CA SER A 687 -8.02 2.44 -1.71
C SER A 687 -7.38 1.03 -1.68
N ILE A 688 -6.10 0.92 -2.03
CA ILE A 688 -5.29 -0.30 -1.92
C ILE A 688 -4.95 -0.55 -0.44
N GLY A 689 -5.07 -1.80 -0.01
CA GLY A 689 -4.84 -2.21 1.39
C GLY A 689 -3.37 -2.31 1.81
N ASP A 690 -2.45 -2.42 0.85
CA ASP A 690 -1.01 -2.55 1.08
C ASP A 690 -0.30 -1.19 1.07
N ALA A 691 0.86 -1.11 1.71
CA ALA A 691 1.70 0.08 1.69
C ALA A 691 2.42 0.20 0.33
N VAL A 692 2.37 1.39 -0.27
CA VAL A 692 3.00 1.69 -1.55
C VAL A 692 3.89 2.93 -1.44
N ILE A 693 5.13 2.82 -1.89
CA ILE A 693 6.11 3.91 -1.99
C ILE A 693 6.61 3.96 -3.43
N THR A 694 6.71 5.15 -4.01
CA THR A 694 7.39 5.35 -5.30
C THR A 694 8.66 6.17 -5.11
N THR A 695 9.70 5.83 -5.85
CA THR A 695 10.97 6.55 -5.90
C THR A 695 11.31 6.95 -7.33
N ASP A 696 12.20 7.93 -7.49
CA ASP A 696 12.89 8.17 -8.75
C ASP A 696 14.05 7.18 -8.96
N LYS A 697 14.81 7.39 -10.04
CA LYS A 697 15.99 6.58 -10.42
C LYS A 697 17.15 6.67 -9.42
N ASP A 698 17.17 7.69 -8.56
CA ASP A 698 18.22 7.94 -7.56
C ASP A 698 17.76 7.48 -6.16
N ALA A 699 16.69 6.69 -6.09
CA ALA A 699 16.05 6.18 -4.88
C ALA A 699 15.51 7.28 -3.94
N LEU A 700 15.24 8.48 -4.45
CA LEU A 700 14.55 9.52 -3.70
C LEU A 700 13.05 9.28 -3.72
N VAL A 701 12.43 9.30 -2.55
CA VAL A 701 11.00 9.07 -2.41
C VAL A 701 10.23 10.21 -3.09
N THR A 702 9.37 9.86 -4.04
CA THR A 702 8.50 10.82 -4.72
C THR A 702 7.13 10.87 -4.07
N TRP A 703 6.65 9.72 -3.58
CA TRP A 703 5.30 9.59 -3.02
C TRP A 703 5.15 8.35 -2.12
N LEU A 704 4.22 8.41 -1.16
CA LEU A 704 3.74 7.30 -0.33
C LEU A 704 2.21 7.31 -0.27
N ASN A 705 1.60 6.14 -0.19
CA ASN A 705 0.18 6.02 0.16
C ASN A 705 -0.02 6.07 1.70
N PRO A 706 -1.26 6.28 2.19
CA PRO A 706 -1.53 6.43 3.62
C PRO A 706 -1.18 5.21 4.49
N VAL A 707 -1.21 4.01 3.92
CA VAL A 707 -0.80 2.79 4.63
C VAL A 707 0.72 2.81 4.86
N ALA A 708 1.49 3.19 3.85
CA ALA A 708 2.94 3.34 3.97
C ALA A 708 3.34 4.46 4.93
N GLU A 709 2.60 5.57 4.98
CA GLU A 709 2.85 6.65 5.94
C GLU A 709 2.75 6.18 7.39
N ARG A 710 1.73 5.37 7.69
CA ARG A 710 1.49 4.81 9.02
C ARG A 710 2.55 3.80 9.44
N LEU A 711 2.93 2.88 8.55
CA LEU A 711 3.90 1.83 8.88
C LEU A 711 5.33 2.38 9.01
N THR A 712 5.73 3.31 8.14
CA THR A 712 7.06 3.93 8.19
C THR A 712 7.18 5.01 9.27
N GLY A 713 6.05 5.61 9.68
CA GLY A 713 6.04 6.78 10.54
C GLY A 713 6.47 8.08 9.82
N TRP A 714 6.49 8.07 8.49
CA TRP A 714 6.82 9.23 7.66
C TRP A 714 5.61 9.70 6.86
N THR A 715 5.30 10.99 6.89
CA THR A 715 4.29 11.52 5.97
C THR A 715 4.86 11.66 4.56
N ALA A 716 4.02 11.57 3.54
CA ALA A 716 4.36 11.73 2.13
C ALA A 716 5.05 13.07 1.87
N VAL A 717 4.71 14.12 2.63
CA VAL A 717 5.36 15.43 2.55
C VAL A 717 6.76 15.41 3.16
N GLN A 718 6.96 14.73 4.29
CA GLN A 718 8.25 14.66 4.97
C GLN A 718 9.25 13.74 4.27
N ALA A 719 8.73 12.65 3.71
CA ALA A 719 9.52 11.66 2.98
C ALA A 719 9.87 12.13 1.57
N ARG A 720 9.06 13.00 0.94
CA ARG A 720 9.33 13.46 -0.43
C ARG A 720 10.72 14.10 -0.53
N GLY A 721 11.50 13.63 -1.51
CA GLY A 721 12.87 14.08 -1.76
C GLY A 721 13.90 13.54 -0.76
N ARG A 722 13.52 12.63 0.16
CA ARG A 722 14.45 11.90 1.04
C ARG A 722 14.89 10.62 0.36
N LEU A 723 16.08 10.15 0.70
CA LEU A 723 16.53 8.81 0.32
C LEU A 723 15.62 7.77 0.96
N LEU A 724 15.24 6.75 0.18
CA LEU A 724 14.33 5.70 0.64
C LEU A 724 14.81 5.04 1.94
N GLU A 725 16.10 4.80 2.10
CA GLU A 725 16.66 4.13 3.29
C GLU A 725 16.42 4.90 4.60
N GLN A 726 16.20 6.22 4.52
CA GLN A 726 15.82 7.03 5.68
C GLN A 726 14.35 6.85 6.07
N VAL A 727 13.52 6.49 5.10
CA VAL A 727 12.07 6.39 5.20
C VAL A 727 11.62 4.95 5.47
N PHE A 728 12.23 4.00 4.78
CA PHE A 728 11.96 2.57 4.85
C PHE A 728 13.17 1.87 5.50
N ASN A 729 13.24 1.97 6.84
CA ASN A 729 14.32 1.43 7.63
C ASN A 729 14.04 -0.02 8.02
N ILE A 730 14.76 -0.96 7.43
CA ILE A 730 14.53 -2.38 7.61
C ILE A 730 15.73 -3.08 8.23
N ILE A 731 15.45 -4.02 9.14
CA ILE A 731 16.44 -4.88 9.79
C ILE A 731 16.09 -6.34 9.59
N LYS A 732 17.09 -7.20 9.67
CA LYS A 732 16.89 -8.65 9.75
C LYS A 732 16.43 -9.01 11.15
N GLU A 733 15.37 -9.81 11.25
CA GLU A 733 14.71 -10.15 12.51
C GLU A 733 15.64 -10.95 13.45
N ASP A 734 16.41 -11.89 12.88
CA ASP A 734 17.29 -12.82 13.58
C ASP A 734 18.55 -12.17 14.16
N THR A 735 19.20 -11.33 13.37
CA THR A 735 20.52 -10.75 13.64
C THR A 735 20.45 -9.30 14.09
N ARG A 736 19.28 -8.66 13.91
CA ARG A 736 19.03 -7.24 14.22
C ARG A 736 19.94 -6.27 13.45
N LEU A 737 20.60 -6.76 12.40
CA LEU A 737 21.45 -5.97 11.51
C LEU A 737 20.60 -5.35 10.38
N PRO A 738 21.02 -4.20 9.80
CA PRO A 738 20.33 -3.60 8.65
C PRO A 738 20.15 -4.58 7.48
N ALA A 739 18.93 -4.61 6.92
CA ALA A 739 18.61 -5.39 5.73
C ALA A 739 18.86 -4.55 4.47
N GLU A 740 19.18 -5.22 3.35
CA GLU A 740 19.45 -4.56 2.08
C GLU A 740 18.15 -4.03 1.44
N SER A 741 18.18 -2.81 0.90
CA SER A 741 17.01 -2.16 0.32
C SER A 741 16.58 -2.83 -1.00
N PRO A 742 15.31 -3.27 -1.13
CA PRO A 742 14.80 -3.91 -2.35
C PRO A 742 14.82 -2.97 -3.55
N VAL A 743 14.58 -1.67 -3.31
CA VAL A 743 14.64 -0.66 -4.37
C VAL A 743 16.07 -0.47 -4.86
N SER A 744 17.07 -0.54 -3.98
CA SER A 744 18.47 -0.45 -4.40
C SER A 744 18.86 -1.65 -5.28
N ILE A 745 18.41 -2.86 -4.94
CA ILE A 745 18.60 -4.06 -5.76
C ILE A 745 17.85 -3.92 -7.10
N CYS A 746 16.60 -3.45 -7.07
CA CYS A 746 15.77 -3.22 -8.25
C CYS A 746 16.42 -2.24 -9.24
N LEU A 747 16.96 -1.13 -8.75
CA LEU A 747 17.63 -0.11 -9.57
C LEU A 747 18.96 -0.62 -10.15
N GLN A 748 19.70 -1.46 -9.43
CA GLN A 748 20.96 -2.04 -9.90
C GLN A 748 20.77 -3.18 -10.92
N GLN A 749 19.76 -4.04 -10.70
CA GLN A 749 19.52 -5.24 -11.51
C GLN A 749 18.47 -5.04 -12.61
N ASP A 750 17.74 -3.92 -12.57
CA ASP A 750 16.69 -3.52 -13.51
C ASP A 750 15.57 -4.58 -13.68
N LYS A 751 15.25 -5.28 -12.58
CA LYS A 751 14.25 -6.37 -12.50
C LYS A 751 13.39 -6.23 -11.25
N VAL A 752 12.20 -6.85 -11.29
CA VAL A 752 11.35 -7.02 -10.10
C VAL A 752 12.11 -7.82 -9.05
N THR A 753 12.16 -7.28 -7.84
CA THR A 753 12.86 -7.86 -6.70
C THR A 753 11.89 -7.98 -5.53
N GLY A 754 11.93 -9.09 -4.82
CA GLY A 754 11.22 -9.26 -3.55
C GLY A 754 12.25 -9.62 -2.49
N LEU A 755 12.02 -9.21 -1.24
CA LEU A 755 12.86 -9.68 -0.15
C LEU A 755 12.54 -11.14 0.22
N ARG A 756 13.57 -11.82 0.74
CA ARG A 756 13.44 -13.14 1.36
C ARG A 756 12.96 -12.97 2.81
N TYR A 757 12.24 -13.98 3.30
CA TYR A 757 11.62 -14.03 4.63
C TYR A 757 12.55 -13.56 5.78
N ASN A 758 11.96 -12.90 6.80
CA ASN A 758 12.56 -12.38 8.07
C ASN A 758 13.05 -10.93 8.08
N THR A 759 12.33 -10.01 7.45
CA THR A 759 12.57 -8.56 7.55
C THR A 759 11.57 -7.90 8.50
N VAL A 760 12.07 -7.00 9.34
CA VAL A 760 11.29 -6.13 10.23
C VAL A 760 11.49 -4.69 9.80
N LEU A 761 10.39 -3.99 9.55
CA LEU A 761 10.37 -2.55 9.39
C LEU A 761 10.44 -1.91 10.77
N VAL A 762 11.46 -1.11 10.99
CA VAL A 762 11.55 -0.25 12.17
C VAL A 762 11.02 1.11 11.76
N SER A 763 9.84 1.45 12.26
CA SER A 763 9.23 2.74 12.01
C SER A 763 10.11 3.86 12.60
N ARG A 764 9.86 5.08 12.17
CA ARG A 764 10.54 6.26 12.72
C ARG A 764 10.36 6.42 14.24
N SER A 765 9.27 5.91 14.82
CA SER A 765 9.00 5.90 16.27
C SER A 765 9.68 4.75 17.01
N GLY A 766 10.29 3.80 16.29
CA GLY A 766 10.90 2.60 16.87
C GLY A 766 9.93 1.43 17.02
N ASP A 767 8.70 1.56 16.50
CA ASP A 767 7.76 0.43 16.44
C ASP A 767 8.23 -0.55 15.37
N GLU A 768 8.10 -1.84 15.67
CA GLU A 768 8.58 -2.91 14.80
C GLU A 768 7.41 -3.64 14.16
N PHE A 769 7.45 -3.71 12.83
CA PHE A 769 6.46 -4.40 12.03
C PHE A 769 7.13 -5.51 11.22
N GLY A 770 6.66 -6.74 11.36
CA GLY A 770 7.05 -7.81 10.45
C GLY A 770 6.47 -7.49 9.07
N ILE A 771 7.31 -7.36 8.05
CA ILE A 771 6.86 -6.98 6.70
C ILE A 771 7.26 -7.99 5.63
N GLU A 772 6.47 -8.04 4.57
CA GLU A 772 6.81 -8.64 3.28
C GLU A 772 6.73 -7.57 2.19
N ASP A 773 7.72 -7.51 1.31
CA ASP A 773 7.90 -6.39 0.40
C ASP A 773 8.48 -6.79 -0.97
N SER A 774 8.15 -5.97 -1.98
CA SER A 774 8.63 -6.14 -3.36
C SER A 774 8.77 -4.79 -4.08
N ALA A 775 9.85 -4.64 -4.85
CA ALA A 775 10.16 -3.48 -5.66
C ALA A 775 10.13 -3.82 -7.16
N SER A 776 9.49 -2.96 -7.96
CA SER A 776 9.36 -3.10 -9.41
C SER A 776 9.78 -1.82 -10.14
N PRO A 777 10.55 -1.92 -11.24
CA PRO A 777 11.02 -0.75 -11.97
C PRO A 777 9.88 -0.06 -12.72
N ILE A 778 9.81 1.26 -12.63
CA ILE A 778 8.91 2.12 -13.39
C ILE A 778 9.63 2.52 -14.67
N ARG A 779 9.07 2.18 -15.84
CA ARG A 779 9.65 2.52 -17.14
C ARG A 779 8.78 3.48 -17.94
N ASN A 780 9.42 4.20 -18.87
CA ASN A 780 8.75 4.88 -19.96
C ASN A 780 8.57 3.94 -21.17
N GLU A 781 7.90 4.42 -22.22
CA GLU A 781 7.62 3.61 -23.42
C GLU A 781 8.84 3.23 -24.26
N LEU A 782 9.98 3.87 -24.02
CA LEU A 782 11.25 3.57 -24.67
C LEU A 782 12.05 2.52 -23.89
N GLY A 783 11.49 2.02 -22.77
CA GLY A 783 12.13 1.04 -21.89
C GLY A 783 13.06 1.67 -20.85
N GLU A 784 13.19 2.99 -20.82
CA GLU A 784 14.09 3.71 -19.92
C GLU A 784 13.51 3.74 -18.50
N LEU A 785 14.38 3.52 -17.52
CA LEU A 785 14.04 3.46 -16.10
C LEU A 785 13.80 4.87 -15.55
N LEU A 786 12.58 5.13 -15.10
CA LEU A 786 12.16 6.39 -14.48
C LEU A 786 12.28 6.37 -12.95
N GLY A 787 12.24 5.19 -12.34
CA GLY A 787 12.26 5.01 -10.89
C GLY A 787 11.74 3.63 -10.49
N THR A 788 11.26 3.51 -9.26
CA THR A 788 10.82 2.21 -8.71
C THR A 788 9.52 2.38 -7.92
N VAL A 789 8.66 1.36 -7.95
CA VAL A 789 7.53 1.22 -7.02
C VAL A 789 7.83 0.10 -6.03
N LEU A 790 7.77 0.41 -4.74
CA LEU A 790 7.90 -0.51 -3.62
C LEU A 790 6.51 -0.75 -3.04
N VAL A 791 6.13 -2.01 -2.88
CA VAL A 791 4.90 -2.44 -2.22
C VAL A 791 5.28 -3.30 -1.03
N PHE A 792 4.68 -3.08 0.13
CA PHE A 792 4.89 -3.91 1.31
C PHE A 792 3.63 -4.05 2.17
N HIS A 793 3.54 -5.16 2.87
CA HIS A 793 2.40 -5.54 3.68
C HIS A 793 2.83 -5.84 5.13
N ASP A 794 2.02 -5.41 6.09
CA ASP A 794 2.22 -5.71 7.51
C ASP A 794 1.70 -7.12 7.83
N VAL A 795 2.64 -8.03 8.04
CA VAL A 795 2.38 -9.43 8.43
C VAL A 795 2.57 -9.64 9.93
N THR A 796 2.61 -8.60 10.77
CA THR A 796 2.95 -8.73 12.21
C THR A 796 2.00 -9.69 12.94
N GLU A 797 0.68 -9.56 12.76
CA GLU A 797 -0.30 -10.45 13.41
C GLU A 797 -0.33 -11.84 12.78
N GLN A 798 -0.13 -11.92 11.45
CA GLN A 798 0.02 -13.20 10.75
C GLN A 798 1.26 -13.94 11.24
N ARG A 799 2.38 -13.24 11.49
CA ARG A 799 3.62 -13.79 12.07
C ARG A 799 3.49 -14.08 13.57
N ARG A 800 2.71 -13.33 14.34
CA ARG A 800 2.39 -13.67 15.75
C ARG A 800 1.60 -14.97 15.82
N LEU A 801 0.61 -15.14 14.95
CA LEU A 801 -0.14 -16.39 14.77
C LEU A 801 0.76 -17.50 14.22
N SER A 802 1.65 -17.21 13.26
CA SER A 802 2.65 -18.16 12.79
C SER A 802 3.64 -18.54 13.89
N SER A 803 3.99 -17.64 14.82
CA SER A 803 4.87 -17.93 15.97
C SER A 803 4.15 -18.76 17.02
N GLU A 804 2.84 -18.56 17.21
CA GLU A 804 2.01 -19.45 18.03
C GLU A 804 1.85 -20.82 17.37
N ILE A 805 1.69 -20.86 16.04
CA ILE A 805 1.73 -22.09 15.25
C ILE A 805 3.12 -22.74 15.35
N ASN A 806 4.20 -21.96 15.34
CA ASN A 806 5.57 -22.46 15.45
C ASN A 806 5.86 -22.96 16.85
N TYR A 807 5.35 -22.30 17.89
CA TYR A 807 5.40 -22.79 19.26
C TYR A 807 4.65 -24.12 19.39
N ARG A 808 3.47 -24.25 18.79
CA ARG A 808 2.74 -25.53 18.71
C ARG A 808 3.41 -26.57 17.79
N ALA A 809 4.17 -26.12 16.79
CA ALA A 809 4.92 -26.98 15.86
C ALA A 809 6.25 -27.45 16.45
N THR A 810 6.74 -26.82 17.52
CA THR A 810 8.00 -27.16 18.21
C THR A 810 7.80 -27.70 19.63
N HIS A 811 6.61 -27.53 20.23
CA HIS A 811 6.30 -27.98 21.59
C HIS A 811 5.08 -28.91 21.64
N ASP A 812 5.10 -29.88 22.56
CA ASP A 812 3.99 -30.79 22.84
C ASP A 812 2.88 -30.07 23.61
N ALA A 813 1.66 -30.08 23.08
CA ALA A 813 0.53 -29.32 23.62
C ALA A 813 0.05 -29.80 25.01
N LEU A 814 0.33 -31.05 25.39
CA LEU A 814 -0.10 -31.61 26.66
C LEU A 814 0.88 -31.28 27.80
N THR A 815 2.16 -31.40 27.53
CA THR A 815 3.23 -31.35 28.53
C THR A 815 4.02 -30.04 28.52
N GLY A 816 3.97 -29.28 27.42
CA GLY A 816 4.74 -28.05 27.21
C GLY A 816 6.23 -28.30 26.93
N LEU A 817 6.66 -29.56 26.82
CA LEU A 817 8.03 -29.95 26.45
C LEU A 817 8.26 -29.74 24.94
N VAL A 818 9.52 -29.82 24.50
CA VAL A 818 9.87 -29.87 23.09
C VAL A 818 9.21 -31.10 22.44
N ASN A 819 8.70 -30.98 21.22
CA ASN A 819 8.12 -32.11 20.50
C ASN A 819 9.17 -32.86 19.68
N ARG A 820 8.78 -34.01 19.13
CA ARG A 820 9.67 -34.85 18.31
C ARG A 820 10.38 -34.10 17.18
N LEU A 821 9.67 -33.25 16.44
CA LEU A 821 10.21 -32.58 15.27
C LEU A 821 11.35 -31.62 15.65
N GLU A 822 11.11 -30.77 16.64
CA GLU A 822 12.12 -29.82 17.13
C GLU A 822 13.27 -30.53 17.85
N PHE A 823 13.01 -31.65 18.53
CA PHE A 823 14.06 -32.45 19.15
C PHE A 823 15.05 -33.04 18.14
N GLU A 824 14.55 -33.58 17.03
CA GLU A 824 15.37 -34.12 15.94
C GLU A 824 16.28 -33.03 15.33
N VAL A 825 15.78 -31.79 15.19
CA VAL A 825 16.57 -30.63 14.72
C VAL A 825 17.72 -30.29 15.68
N ARG A 826 17.45 -30.23 17.00
CA ARG A 826 18.50 -29.93 17.99
C ARG A 826 19.55 -31.02 18.10
N LEU A 827 19.12 -32.28 17.99
CA LEU A 827 20.03 -33.42 17.95
C LEU A 827 20.94 -33.38 16.71
N GLU A 828 20.42 -32.93 15.56
CA GLU A 828 21.21 -32.76 14.34
C GLU A 828 22.27 -31.67 14.50
N HIS A 829 21.89 -30.56 15.14
CA HIS A 829 22.83 -29.49 15.46
C HIS A 829 23.95 -29.95 16.41
N ALA A 830 23.59 -30.59 17.52
CA ALA A 830 24.58 -31.14 18.46
C ALA A 830 25.51 -32.15 17.79
N LEU A 831 24.98 -33.03 16.93
CA LEU A 831 25.80 -33.99 16.17
C LEU A 831 26.74 -33.31 15.17
N SER A 832 26.32 -32.20 14.55
CA SER A 832 27.19 -31.41 13.67
C SER A 832 28.30 -30.70 14.45
N GLU A 833 28.00 -30.14 15.63
CA GLU A 833 29.00 -29.51 16.49
C GLU A 833 30.09 -30.49 16.95
N CYS A 834 29.74 -31.75 17.23
CA CYS A 834 30.70 -32.80 17.53
C CYS A 834 31.63 -33.17 16.37
N LYS A 835 31.26 -32.84 15.12
CA LYS A 835 32.12 -33.07 13.94
C LYS A 835 33.12 -31.93 13.74
N ASP A 836 32.76 -30.72 14.17
CA ASP A 836 33.56 -29.51 14.01
C ASP A 836 34.38 -29.16 15.26
N SER A 837 34.04 -29.73 16.42
CA SER A 837 34.68 -29.50 17.72
C SER A 837 34.80 -30.79 18.53
N ASP A 838 35.73 -30.86 19.49
CA ASP A 838 35.93 -32.02 20.38
C ASP A 838 34.89 -32.04 21.53
N SER A 839 33.64 -31.71 21.22
CA SER A 839 32.53 -31.62 22.17
C SER A 839 31.81 -32.96 22.31
N GLU A 840 31.58 -33.39 23.55
CA GLU A 840 30.89 -34.64 23.89
C GLU A 840 29.50 -34.32 24.42
N HIS A 841 28.47 -34.92 23.84
CA HIS A 841 27.08 -34.79 24.28
C HIS A 841 26.50 -36.19 24.53
N ALA A 842 25.31 -36.30 25.13
CA ALA A 842 24.67 -37.59 25.39
C ALA A 842 23.17 -37.54 25.12
N LEU A 843 22.64 -38.63 24.55
CA LEU A 843 21.24 -38.82 24.23
C LEU A 843 20.63 -39.91 25.12
N MET A 844 19.51 -39.60 25.76
CA MET A 844 18.65 -40.56 26.44
C MET A 844 17.35 -40.74 25.69
N PHE A 845 16.95 -41.99 25.51
CA PHE A 845 15.60 -42.36 25.08
C PHE A 845 14.88 -43.08 26.22
N ILE A 846 13.68 -42.64 26.56
CA ILE A 846 12.99 -42.94 27.83
C ILE A 846 11.59 -43.45 27.52
N ASP A 847 11.24 -44.62 28.04
CA ASP A 847 9.90 -45.22 27.95
C ASP A 847 9.31 -45.43 29.36
N LEU A 848 8.03 -45.09 29.55
CA LEU A 848 7.36 -45.30 30.85
C LEU A 848 6.84 -46.73 30.99
N ASP A 849 7.34 -47.42 32.00
CA ASP A 849 6.95 -48.80 32.27
C ASP A 849 5.51 -48.87 32.77
N ARG A 850 4.68 -49.68 32.12
CA ARG A 850 3.29 -49.97 32.51
C ARG A 850 2.35 -48.76 32.46
N PHE A 851 2.66 -47.72 31.68
CA PHE A 851 1.77 -46.58 31.47
C PHE A 851 0.36 -46.99 31.01
N LYS A 852 0.28 -47.95 30.08
CA LYS A 852 -0.98 -48.52 29.59
C LYS A 852 -1.91 -49.02 30.71
N LEU A 853 -1.35 -49.59 31.79
CA LEU A 853 -2.14 -50.07 32.92
C LEU A 853 -2.84 -48.93 33.68
N VAL A 854 -2.27 -47.73 33.69
CA VAL A 854 -2.89 -46.54 34.30
C VAL A 854 -4.06 -46.05 33.43
N ASN A 855 -3.86 -45.97 32.11
CA ASN A 855 -4.92 -45.61 31.17
C ASN A 855 -6.09 -46.60 31.23
N ASP A 856 -5.79 -47.90 31.18
CA ASP A 856 -6.81 -48.96 31.19
C ASP A 856 -7.60 -48.98 32.52
N ALA A 857 -6.97 -48.60 33.65
CA ALA A 857 -7.60 -48.65 34.97
C ALA A 857 -8.32 -47.36 35.41
N CYS A 858 -7.94 -46.20 34.88
CA CYS A 858 -8.39 -44.88 35.35
C CYS A 858 -8.80 -43.89 34.24
N GLY A 859 -8.67 -44.28 32.96
CA GLY A 859 -9.00 -43.45 31.80
C GLY A 859 -7.89 -42.48 31.38
N HIS A 860 -8.02 -41.93 30.17
CA HIS A 860 -6.99 -41.08 29.55
C HIS A 860 -6.69 -39.79 30.31
N ALA A 861 -7.68 -39.18 30.97
CA ALA A 861 -7.45 -37.98 31.79
C ALA A 861 -6.46 -38.24 32.96
N ALA A 862 -6.44 -39.45 33.51
CA ALA A 862 -5.47 -39.83 34.53
C ALA A 862 -4.07 -40.05 33.93
N GLY A 863 -4.00 -40.61 32.72
CA GLY A 863 -2.76 -40.73 31.95
C GLY A 863 -2.16 -39.39 31.57
N ASP A 864 -2.98 -38.43 31.16
CA ASP A 864 -2.54 -37.08 30.79
C ASP A 864 -1.95 -36.35 32.00
N LEU A 865 -2.59 -36.46 33.17
CA LEU A 865 -2.07 -35.90 34.41
C LEU A 865 -0.77 -36.60 34.86
N LEU A 866 -0.65 -37.91 34.64
CA LEU A 866 0.57 -38.66 34.88
C LEU A 866 1.71 -38.14 33.98
N LEU A 867 1.46 -37.99 32.68
CA LEU A 867 2.44 -37.46 31.72
C LEU A 867 2.90 -36.05 32.09
N GLN A 868 1.98 -35.13 32.43
CA GLN A 868 2.33 -33.77 32.87
C GLN A 868 3.21 -33.73 34.12
N ARG A 869 3.01 -34.66 35.07
CA ARG A 869 3.83 -34.75 36.29
C ARG A 869 5.20 -35.37 36.02
N VAL A 870 5.24 -36.40 35.18
CA VAL A 870 6.48 -37.04 34.74
C VAL A 870 7.35 -36.05 33.94
N SER A 871 6.75 -35.24 33.07
CA SER A 871 7.47 -34.19 32.32
C SER A 871 8.20 -33.22 33.24
N ARG A 872 7.55 -32.76 34.32
CA ARG A 872 8.21 -31.90 35.31
C ARG A 872 9.34 -32.61 36.03
N LEU A 873 9.13 -33.87 36.43
CA LEU A 873 10.16 -34.69 37.07
C LEU A 873 11.40 -34.86 36.19
N LEU A 874 11.21 -35.11 34.89
CA LEU A 874 12.31 -35.24 33.93
C LEU A 874 13.00 -33.89 33.67
N SER A 875 12.26 -32.79 33.58
CA SER A 875 12.81 -31.45 33.43
C SER A 875 13.60 -30.98 34.67
N ASP A 876 13.14 -31.31 35.87
CA ASP A 876 13.81 -30.95 37.12
C ASP A 876 15.11 -31.75 37.34
N ALA A 877 15.27 -32.89 36.63
CA ALA A 877 16.45 -33.74 36.70
C ALA A 877 17.60 -33.29 35.78
N VAL A 878 17.39 -32.30 34.91
CA VAL A 878 18.39 -31.79 33.95
C VAL A 878 18.62 -30.28 34.11
N ARG A 879 19.70 -29.74 33.54
CA ARG A 879 19.97 -28.29 33.59
C ARG A 879 19.22 -27.56 32.48
N GLY A 880 19.01 -26.25 32.63
CA GLY A 880 18.29 -25.43 31.64
C GLY A 880 18.95 -25.31 30.25
N GLY A 881 20.18 -25.81 30.07
CA GLY A 881 20.85 -25.93 28.77
C GLY A 881 20.65 -27.30 28.10
N ASP A 882 20.02 -28.26 28.77
CA ASP A 882 19.71 -29.56 28.21
C ASP A 882 18.26 -29.56 27.66
N THR A 883 18.00 -30.36 26.64
CA THR A 883 16.67 -30.43 26.02
C THR A 883 15.91 -31.66 26.50
N VAL A 884 14.69 -31.46 27.02
CA VAL A 884 13.73 -32.55 27.32
C VAL A 884 12.57 -32.48 26.34
N ALA A 885 12.30 -33.60 25.67
CA ALA A 885 11.27 -33.70 24.65
C ALA A 885 10.31 -34.86 24.91
N ARG A 886 9.07 -34.72 24.44
CA ARG A 886 8.10 -35.81 24.34
C ARG A 886 8.06 -36.30 22.89
N MET A 887 8.37 -37.58 22.70
CA MET A 887 8.46 -38.19 21.37
C MET A 887 7.09 -38.67 20.86
N GLY A 888 6.17 -38.95 21.78
CA GLY A 888 4.78 -39.34 21.53
C GLY A 888 4.32 -40.38 22.55
N GLY A 889 3.02 -40.42 22.86
CA GLY A 889 2.50 -41.40 23.83
C GLY A 889 3.17 -41.29 25.21
N ASP A 890 3.84 -42.36 25.62
CA ASP A 890 4.62 -42.55 26.85
C ASP A 890 6.14 -42.51 26.66
N GLU A 891 6.60 -42.02 25.50
CA GLU A 891 8.02 -41.92 25.15
C GLU A 891 8.54 -40.48 25.30
N PHE A 892 9.73 -40.35 25.89
CA PHE A 892 10.47 -39.11 26.09
C PHE A 892 11.91 -39.24 25.60
N ALA A 893 12.54 -38.12 25.28
CA ALA A 893 13.96 -38.07 24.96
C ALA A 893 14.63 -36.90 25.68
N VAL A 894 15.90 -37.08 26.04
CA VAL A 894 16.71 -36.04 26.69
C VAL A 894 18.03 -35.92 25.94
N LEU A 895 18.36 -34.70 25.51
CA LEU A 895 19.66 -34.36 24.94
C LEU A 895 20.44 -33.55 25.98
N LEU A 896 21.51 -34.16 26.52
CA LEU A 896 22.45 -33.52 27.42
C LEU A 896 23.61 -32.98 26.59
N GLU A 897 23.63 -31.68 26.37
CA GLU A 897 24.70 -31.04 25.61
C GLU A 897 25.96 -30.92 26.46
N ASN A 898 27.18 -31.00 25.90
CA ASN A 898 28.42 -30.85 26.67
C ASN A 898 28.47 -31.73 27.94
N CYS A 899 28.16 -33.02 27.79
CA CYS A 899 28.06 -33.99 28.86
C CYS A 899 28.70 -35.33 28.48
N THR A 900 29.73 -35.74 29.23
CA THR A 900 30.38 -37.06 29.12
C THR A 900 29.38 -38.19 29.40
N ILE A 901 29.58 -39.36 28.79
CA ILE A 901 28.70 -40.52 28.94
C ILE A 901 28.60 -41.03 30.40
N GLU A 902 29.67 -40.94 31.19
CA GLU A 902 29.67 -41.36 32.60
C GLU A 902 28.82 -40.43 33.47
N HIS A 903 28.82 -39.13 33.15
CA HIS A 903 27.98 -38.17 33.84
C HIS A 903 26.51 -38.31 33.41
N ALA A 904 26.27 -38.54 32.12
CA ALA A 904 24.95 -38.82 31.60
C ALA A 904 24.35 -40.10 32.22
N GLN A 905 25.15 -41.13 32.45
CA GLN A 905 24.70 -42.35 33.13
C GLN A 905 24.26 -42.10 34.57
N LYS A 906 24.93 -41.19 35.30
CA LYS A 906 24.51 -40.79 36.65
C LYS A 906 23.17 -40.07 36.62
N ILE A 907 22.96 -39.16 35.67
CA ILE A 907 21.70 -38.43 35.49
C ILE A 907 20.57 -39.41 35.12
N ALA A 908 20.82 -40.33 34.17
CA ALA A 908 19.86 -41.36 33.79
C ALA A 908 19.47 -42.27 34.97
N GLN A 909 20.45 -42.68 35.79
CA GLN A 909 20.16 -43.49 36.98
C GLN A 909 19.35 -42.72 38.02
N GLN A 910 19.65 -41.43 38.22
CA GLN A 910 18.84 -40.56 39.08
C GLN A 910 17.40 -40.44 38.59
N MET A 911 17.17 -40.34 37.27
CA MET A 911 15.82 -40.34 36.70
C MET A 911 15.08 -41.66 36.98
N CYS A 912 15.74 -42.82 36.83
CA CYS A 912 15.15 -44.11 37.21
C CYS A 912 14.78 -44.16 38.69
N ASP A 913 15.66 -43.69 39.58
CA ASP A 913 15.43 -43.71 41.03
C ASP A 913 14.27 -42.77 41.43
N LEU A 914 14.22 -41.57 40.85
CA LEU A 914 13.11 -40.62 41.03
C LEU A 914 11.77 -41.21 40.58
N MET A 915 11.76 -41.95 39.47
CA MET A 915 10.55 -42.62 38.96
C MET A 915 10.09 -43.76 39.89
N VAL A 916 11.01 -44.51 40.50
CA VAL A 916 10.65 -45.57 41.47
C VAL A 916 9.96 -45.02 42.71
N ASP A 917 10.46 -43.88 43.21
CA ASP A 917 9.92 -43.20 44.39
C ASP A 917 8.63 -42.42 44.09
N PHE A 918 8.40 -42.10 42.81
CA PHE A 918 7.19 -41.44 42.36
C PHE A 918 5.96 -42.37 42.45
N ARG A 919 5.09 -42.07 43.43
CA ARG A 919 3.78 -42.72 43.58
C ARG A 919 2.69 -41.86 42.97
N PHE A 920 2.09 -42.35 41.89
CA PHE A 920 0.96 -41.68 41.26
C PHE A 920 -0.34 -42.05 41.98
N LEU A 921 -0.87 -41.10 42.75
CA LEU A 921 -2.16 -41.21 43.44
C LEU A 921 -3.26 -40.57 42.61
N TYR A 922 -4.24 -41.38 42.21
CA TYR A 922 -5.42 -40.92 41.46
C TYR A 922 -6.66 -41.68 41.95
N ASP A 923 -7.69 -40.95 42.36
CA ASP A 923 -8.96 -41.50 42.85
C ASP A 923 -8.81 -42.61 43.92
N GLY A 924 -7.95 -42.38 44.91
CA GLY A 924 -7.68 -43.32 46.01
C GLY A 924 -6.87 -44.57 45.62
N LYS A 925 -6.51 -44.75 44.34
CA LYS A 925 -5.62 -45.81 43.85
C LYS A 925 -4.19 -45.29 43.75
N SER A 926 -3.22 -46.14 44.07
CA SER A 926 -1.79 -45.83 43.99
C SER A 926 -1.13 -46.69 42.91
N PHE A 927 -0.47 -46.05 41.95
CA PHE A 927 0.30 -46.70 40.90
C PHE A 927 1.79 -46.41 41.07
N GLN A 928 2.61 -47.42 40.81
CA GLN A 928 4.05 -47.30 40.73
C GLN A 928 4.46 -47.48 39.26
N VAL A 929 5.12 -46.47 38.70
CA VAL A 929 5.48 -46.38 37.29
C VAL A 929 7.01 -46.29 37.22
N GLY A 930 7.64 -47.25 36.54
CA GLY A 930 9.09 -47.23 36.32
C GLY A 930 9.45 -46.54 35.02
N THR A 931 10.74 -46.41 34.73
CA THR A 931 11.19 -45.98 33.41
C THR A 931 12.39 -46.79 32.91
N SER A 932 12.32 -47.19 31.64
CA SER A 932 13.43 -47.82 30.94
C SER A 932 14.15 -46.76 30.11
N ILE A 933 15.48 -46.68 30.24
CA ILE A 933 16.29 -45.63 29.59
C ILE A 933 17.39 -46.25 28.74
N GLY A 934 17.44 -45.89 27.46
CA GLY A 934 18.58 -46.14 26.58
C GLY A 934 19.49 -44.93 26.54
N LEU A 935 20.78 -45.11 26.81
CA LEU A 935 21.76 -44.02 26.87
C LEU A 935 22.87 -44.21 25.83
N VAL A 936 23.12 -43.18 25.03
CA VAL A 936 24.05 -43.21 23.90
C VAL A 936 24.91 -41.94 23.86
N PRO A 937 26.23 -42.03 23.63
CA PRO A 937 27.06 -40.84 23.42
C PRO A 937 26.74 -40.20 22.07
N VAL A 938 26.67 -38.88 22.04
CA VAL A 938 26.54 -38.06 20.82
C VAL A 938 27.94 -37.48 20.56
N ASP A 939 28.61 -38.00 19.55
CA ASP A 939 29.93 -37.54 19.12
C ASP A 939 30.09 -37.73 17.60
N GLY A 940 31.26 -37.39 17.06
CA GLY A 940 31.54 -37.45 15.62
C GLY A 940 31.43 -38.84 14.97
N ARG A 941 31.20 -39.93 15.73
CA ARG A 941 31.09 -41.30 15.19
C ARG A 941 29.79 -41.57 14.42
N TRP A 942 28.77 -40.71 14.57
CA TRP A 942 27.47 -40.94 13.94
C TRP A 942 27.33 -40.23 12.58
N ASP A 943 26.93 -41.00 11.57
CA ASP A 943 26.70 -40.47 10.23
C ASP A 943 25.39 -39.70 10.10
N SER A 944 24.38 -40.01 10.91
CA SER A 944 23.06 -39.35 10.89
C SER A 944 22.37 -39.37 12.25
N ILE A 945 21.45 -38.41 12.46
CA ILE A 945 20.60 -38.36 13.66
C ILE A 945 19.75 -39.59 13.86
N SER A 946 19.33 -40.21 12.76
CA SER A 946 18.46 -41.37 12.85
C SER A 946 19.21 -42.62 13.29
N ALA A 947 20.50 -42.75 12.94
CA ALA A 947 21.34 -43.84 13.42
C ALA A 947 21.51 -43.77 14.96
N ILE A 948 21.77 -42.58 15.49
CA ILE A 948 21.90 -42.39 16.94
C ILE A 948 20.56 -42.57 17.67
N MET A 949 19.44 -42.06 17.11
CA MET A 949 18.10 -42.27 17.67
C MET A 949 17.70 -43.75 17.70
N GLN A 950 18.03 -44.50 16.65
CA GLN A 950 17.75 -45.93 16.55
C GLN A 950 18.55 -46.75 17.58
N VAL A 951 19.82 -46.39 17.82
CA VAL A 951 20.62 -47.04 18.87
C VAL A 951 20.10 -46.67 20.26
N ALA A 952 19.63 -45.44 20.46
CA ALA A 952 19.03 -45.02 21.72
C ALA A 952 17.72 -45.76 22.02
N ASP A 953 16.84 -45.89 21.03
CA ASP A 953 15.61 -46.68 21.12
C ASP A 953 15.90 -48.17 21.36
N SER A 954 16.82 -48.77 20.59
CA SER A 954 17.25 -50.17 20.79
C SER A 954 17.84 -50.41 22.18
N SER A 955 18.60 -49.44 22.71
CA SER A 955 19.13 -49.48 24.07
C SER A 955 18.01 -49.38 25.12
N CYS A 956 16.99 -48.55 24.87
CA CYS A 956 15.80 -48.46 25.72
C CYS A 956 15.02 -49.78 25.73
N TYR A 957 14.86 -50.42 24.56
CA TYR A 957 14.26 -51.75 24.47
C TYR A 957 15.07 -52.83 25.20
N ALA A 958 16.40 -52.79 25.11
CA ALA A 958 17.29 -53.67 25.87
C ALA A 958 17.10 -53.47 27.39
N ALA A 959 16.95 -52.22 27.86
CA ALA A 959 16.61 -51.93 29.26
C ALA A 959 15.24 -52.54 29.66
N LYS A 960 14.24 -52.42 28.78
CA LYS A 960 12.88 -52.94 28.99
C LYS A 960 12.86 -54.47 29.07
N SER A 961 13.54 -55.15 28.16
CA SER A 961 13.62 -56.62 28.09
C SER A 961 14.48 -57.23 29.20
N ALA A 962 15.52 -56.54 29.66
CA ALA A 962 16.38 -57.00 30.75
C ALA A 962 15.69 -56.95 32.14
N GLY A 963 14.49 -56.38 32.22
CA GLY A 963 13.66 -56.39 33.43
C GLY A 963 13.15 -55.02 33.87
N ARG A 964 13.13 -54.03 32.97
CA ARG A 964 12.56 -52.68 33.18
C ARG A 964 13.24 -51.85 34.27
N ASN A 965 12.83 -50.60 34.44
CA ASN A 965 13.33 -49.67 35.45
C ASN A 965 14.87 -49.62 35.59
N ARG A 966 15.56 -49.32 34.48
CA ARG A 966 17.03 -49.31 34.43
C ARG A 966 17.54 -48.53 33.24
N VAL A 967 18.83 -48.21 33.30
CA VAL A 967 19.59 -47.61 32.21
C VAL A 967 20.38 -48.69 31.47
N HIS A 968 20.35 -48.68 30.14
CA HIS A 968 21.24 -49.46 29.29
C HIS A 968 22.12 -48.51 28.47
N VAL A 969 23.43 -48.60 28.62
CA VAL A 969 24.40 -47.70 27.99
C VAL A 969 25.14 -48.41 26.86
N SER A 970 25.25 -47.76 25.70
CA SER A 970 26.01 -48.26 24.55
C SER A 970 27.39 -47.58 24.45
N PHE A 971 28.48 -48.35 24.46
CA PHE A 971 29.86 -47.81 24.64
C PHE A 971 30.82 -47.93 23.43
N ASN A 972 30.55 -48.71 22.38
CA ASN A 972 31.53 -48.89 21.29
C ASN A 972 30.90 -49.07 19.90
N SER A 973 31.44 -48.35 18.91
CA SER A 973 31.07 -48.36 17.49
C SER A 973 31.23 -49.72 16.81
N ASP A 974 31.98 -50.66 17.38
CA ASP A 974 32.25 -51.97 16.75
C ASP A 974 31.19 -53.03 17.04
N THR A 975 30.49 -52.95 18.17
CA THR A 975 29.20 -53.66 18.34
C THR A 975 28.04 -52.89 17.69
N VAL A 976 28.25 -51.60 17.41
CA VAL A 976 27.32 -50.81 16.60
C VAL A 976 27.54 -51.05 15.11
N LEU A 977 28.66 -51.63 14.64
CA LEU A 977 28.77 -52.11 13.25
C LEU A 977 27.82 -53.27 12.94
N GLU A 978 27.39 -54.03 13.94
CA GLU A 978 26.26 -54.97 13.80
C GLU A 978 24.89 -54.27 13.78
N ALA A 979 24.78 -53.02 14.24
CA ALA A 979 23.55 -52.22 14.21
C ALA A 979 23.50 -51.14 13.10
N HIS A 980 24.63 -50.63 12.63
CA HIS A 980 24.83 -49.88 11.37
C HIS A 980 24.51 -50.76 10.17
N SER A 981 24.58 -52.07 10.38
CA SER A 981 24.00 -53.02 9.46
C SER A 981 22.50 -52.80 9.33
N GLY A 982 21.72 -52.38 10.33
CA GLY A 982 20.26 -52.23 10.22
C GLY A 982 19.76 -51.24 9.16
N ASP A 983 20.34 -50.04 9.04
CA ASP A 983 19.86 -48.98 8.13
C ASP A 983 20.39 -49.14 6.69
N MET A 984 21.67 -49.51 6.51
CA MET A 984 22.20 -49.94 5.20
C MET A 984 21.66 -51.32 4.80
N GLN A 985 21.35 -52.19 5.76
CA GLN A 985 20.55 -53.39 5.51
C GLN A 985 19.15 -52.98 5.13
N TRP A 986 18.47 -51.97 5.69
CA TRP A 986 17.12 -51.65 5.25
C TRP A 986 17.05 -51.23 3.78
N VAL A 987 17.99 -50.41 3.31
CA VAL A 987 18.13 -50.10 1.89
C VAL A 987 18.49 -51.38 1.10
N THR A 988 19.55 -52.09 1.50
CA THR A 988 19.98 -53.34 0.83
C THR A 988 18.90 -54.42 0.87
N ARG A 989 18.07 -54.49 1.92
CA ARG A 989 17.04 -55.49 2.22
C ARG A 989 15.74 -55.14 1.53
N ILE A 990 15.39 -53.86 1.39
CA ILE A 990 14.27 -53.43 0.54
C ILE A 990 14.65 -53.67 -0.92
N GLU A 991 15.86 -53.28 -1.35
CA GLU A 991 16.36 -53.53 -2.70
C GLU A 991 16.50 -55.03 -3.00
N GLN A 992 17.03 -55.82 -2.07
CA GLN A 992 17.12 -57.27 -2.15
C GLN A 992 15.73 -57.91 -2.09
N ALA A 993 14.81 -57.44 -1.25
CA ALA A 993 13.43 -57.96 -1.22
C ALA A 993 12.67 -57.67 -2.52
N LEU A 994 12.92 -56.51 -3.15
CA LEU A 994 12.41 -56.17 -4.48
C LEU A 994 13.04 -57.06 -5.57
N ALA A 995 14.32 -57.41 -5.47
CA ALA A 995 15.05 -58.24 -6.43
C ALA A 995 14.79 -59.75 -6.27
N GLU A 996 14.62 -60.24 -5.04
CA GLU A 996 14.53 -61.66 -4.68
C GLU A 996 13.08 -62.14 -4.38
N ASN A 997 12.06 -61.33 -4.71
CA ASN A 997 10.65 -61.64 -4.46
C ASN A 997 10.30 -61.93 -2.98
N GLN A 998 10.93 -61.23 -2.03
CA GLN A 998 10.63 -61.39 -0.59
C GLN A 998 9.45 -60.53 -0.14
N LEU A 999 9.02 -59.56 -0.95
CA LEU A 999 7.77 -58.83 -0.75
C LEU A 999 6.57 -59.70 -1.14
N VAL A 1000 5.53 -59.68 -0.30
CA VAL A 1000 4.29 -60.42 -0.53
C VAL A 1000 3.07 -59.53 -0.28
N LEU A 1001 1.97 -59.81 -0.99
CA LEU A 1001 0.74 -59.05 -0.87
C LEU A 1001 -0.26 -59.80 0.02
N TYR A 1002 -0.72 -59.10 1.05
CA TYR A 1002 -1.89 -59.47 1.83
C TYR A 1002 -3.06 -58.61 1.36
N ALA A 1003 -4.28 -59.00 1.70
CA ALA A 1003 -5.43 -58.14 1.53
C ALA A 1003 -6.40 -58.29 2.70
N GLN A 1004 -7.08 -57.20 3.03
CA GLN A 1004 -8.14 -57.16 4.04
C GLN A 1004 -9.46 -56.80 3.36
N ARG A 1005 -10.52 -57.56 3.64
CA ARG A 1005 -11.83 -57.35 3.02
C ARG A 1005 -12.49 -56.08 3.53
N ILE A 1006 -13.16 -55.40 2.61
CA ILE A 1006 -14.03 -54.25 2.85
C ILE A 1006 -15.47 -54.73 2.66
N PHE A 1007 -16.33 -54.55 3.66
CA PHE A 1007 -17.67 -55.12 3.66
C PHE A 1007 -18.74 -54.07 3.36
N PRO A 1008 -19.60 -54.27 2.36
CA PRO A 1008 -20.77 -53.42 2.14
C PRO A 1008 -21.79 -53.59 3.26
N LEU A 1009 -22.28 -52.47 3.80
CA LEU A 1009 -23.26 -52.45 4.88
C LEU A 1009 -24.71 -52.43 4.37
N GLY A 1010 -24.93 -52.06 3.11
CA GLY A 1010 -26.26 -51.88 2.50
C GLY A 1010 -26.65 -52.89 1.41
N SER A 1011 -25.75 -53.77 0.98
CA SER A 1011 -26.05 -54.83 0.00
C SER A 1011 -25.32 -56.12 0.35
N GLU A 1012 -25.92 -57.28 0.05
CA GLU A 1012 -25.25 -58.59 0.14
C GLU A 1012 -24.38 -58.85 -1.11
N SER A 1013 -23.52 -57.87 -1.50
CA SER A 1013 -22.56 -58.12 -2.59
C SER A 1013 -21.60 -59.22 -2.14
N ARG A 1014 -21.50 -60.28 -2.95
CA ARG A 1014 -20.56 -61.39 -2.74
C ARG A 1014 -19.21 -61.15 -3.41
N LEU A 1015 -19.09 -60.06 -4.17
CA LEU A 1015 -17.87 -59.70 -4.87
C LEU A 1015 -16.78 -59.30 -3.88
N LEU A 1016 -15.53 -59.51 -4.28
CA LEU A 1016 -14.38 -59.15 -3.47
C LEU A 1016 -14.11 -57.65 -3.57
N LEU A 1017 -14.31 -56.95 -2.45
CA LEU A 1017 -13.75 -55.63 -2.20
C LEU A 1017 -12.67 -55.81 -1.13
N ALA A 1018 -11.45 -55.39 -1.42
CA ALA A 1018 -10.36 -55.52 -0.47
C ALA A 1018 -9.32 -54.42 -0.60
N GLU A 1019 -8.69 -54.08 0.51
CA GLU A 1019 -7.48 -53.26 0.53
C GLU A 1019 -6.26 -54.16 0.45
N VAL A 1020 -5.36 -53.88 -0.48
CA VAL A 1020 -4.09 -54.60 -0.63
C VAL A 1020 -3.07 -54.00 0.32
N LEU A 1021 -2.42 -54.87 1.06
CA LEU A 1021 -1.49 -54.53 2.12
C LEU A 1021 -0.16 -55.23 1.86
N ILE A 1022 0.92 -54.47 1.80
CA ILE A 1022 2.25 -55.06 1.63
C ILE A 1022 2.73 -55.70 2.94
N ARG A 1023 3.45 -56.82 2.80
CA ARG A 1023 4.22 -57.45 3.86
C ARG A 1023 5.59 -57.84 3.31
N MET A 1024 6.58 -57.94 4.19
CA MET A 1024 7.89 -58.49 3.86
C MET A 1024 8.04 -59.84 4.55
N ARG A 1025 8.43 -60.86 3.79
CA ARG A 1025 8.78 -62.17 4.35
C ARG A 1025 10.25 -62.17 4.72
N GLU A 1026 10.53 -62.56 5.94
CA GLU A 1026 11.88 -62.69 6.45
C GLU A 1026 12.54 -64.00 6.01
N ASN A 1027 13.87 -64.05 6.10
CA ASN A 1027 14.67 -65.25 5.78
C ASN A 1027 14.31 -66.47 6.66
N ASP A 1028 13.74 -66.25 7.84
CA ASP A 1028 13.24 -67.29 8.74
C ASP A 1028 11.78 -67.70 8.45
N GLY A 1029 11.13 -67.07 7.46
CA GLY A 1029 9.75 -67.31 7.07
C GLY A 1029 8.70 -66.49 7.85
N SER A 1030 9.11 -65.67 8.82
CA SER A 1030 8.20 -64.77 9.54
C SER A 1030 7.73 -63.61 8.65
N ILE A 1031 6.58 -63.02 9.01
CA ILE A 1031 5.95 -61.95 8.24
C ILE A 1031 6.04 -60.64 9.01
N MET A 1032 6.73 -59.66 8.43
CA MET A 1032 6.87 -58.33 9.02
C MET A 1032 5.72 -57.41 8.62
N THR A 1033 5.21 -56.66 9.59
CA THR A 1033 4.15 -55.66 9.41
C THR A 1033 4.68 -54.37 8.75
N PRO A 1034 3.82 -53.67 7.99
CA PRO A 1034 4.27 -52.59 7.10
C PRO A 1034 4.75 -51.31 7.80
N CYS A 1035 4.45 -51.09 9.08
CA CYS A 1035 4.81 -49.83 9.76
C CYS A 1035 6.32 -49.55 9.76
N SER A 1036 7.15 -50.54 10.07
CA SER A 1036 8.62 -50.39 10.04
C SER A 1036 9.16 -50.33 8.60
N LEU A 1037 8.62 -51.15 7.70
CA LEU A 1037 9.00 -51.21 6.29
C LEU A 1037 8.71 -49.90 5.55
N LEU A 1038 7.48 -49.37 5.67
CA LEU A 1038 7.05 -48.16 4.97
C LEU A 1038 7.71 -46.91 5.55
N ALA A 1039 7.91 -46.84 6.87
CA ALA A 1039 8.65 -45.74 7.48
C ALA A 1039 10.11 -45.71 7.00
N ALA A 1040 10.77 -46.86 6.90
CA ALA A 1040 12.10 -46.96 6.33
C ALA A 1040 12.11 -46.60 4.83
N ALA A 1041 11.14 -47.09 4.06
CA ALA A 1041 11.05 -46.81 2.62
C ALA A 1041 10.80 -45.33 2.32
N GLU A 1042 9.92 -44.65 3.07
CA GLU A 1042 9.68 -43.21 2.95
C GLU A 1042 10.95 -42.42 3.32
N ARG A 1043 11.63 -42.79 4.42
CA ARG A 1043 12.88 -42.14 4.88
C ARG A 1043 14.03 -42.25 3.88
N PHE A 1044 14.13 -43.36 3.16
CA PHE A 1044 15.22 -43.61 2.19
C PHE A 1044 14.81 -43.40 0.72
N ASN A 1045 13.67 -42.74 0.46
CA ASN A 1045 13.19 -42.47 -0.90
C ASN A 1045 12.95 -43.72 -1.78
N LEU A 1046 12.60 -44.86 -1.16
CA LEU A 1046 12.30 -46.14 -1.82
C LEU A 1046 10.80 -46.44 -1.90
N ALA A 1047 9.93 -45.59 -1.34
CA ALA A 1047 8.49 -45.82 -1.32
C ALA A 1047 7.89 -45.88 -2.73
N SER A 1048 8.40 -45.09 -3.67
CA SER A 1048 8.01 -45.13 -5.08
C SER A 1048 8.30 -46.47 -5.76
N ASN A 1049 9.44 -47.09 -5.44
CA ASN A 1049 9.81 -48.40 -5.97
C ASN A 1049 8.86 -49.49 -5.43
N ILE A 1050 8.47 -49.37 -4.17
CA ILE A 1050 7.51 -50.28 -3.53
C ILE A 1050 6.13 -50.13 -4.14
N ASP A 1051 5.61 -48.90 -4.28
CA ASP A 1051 4.28 -48.65 -4.85
C ASP A 1051 4.17 -49.21 -6.28
N LYS A 1052 5.23 -48.99 -7.08
CA LYS A 1052 5.34 -49.55 -8.44
C LYS A 1052 5.38 -51.08 -8.42
N TRP A 1053 6.11 -51.69 -7.48
CA TRP A 1053 6.17 -53.14 -7.34
C TRP A 1053 4.79 -53.70 -6.93
N VAL A 1054 4.11 -53.10 -5.96
CA VAL A 1054 2.76 -53.49 -5.51
C VAL A 1054 1.77 -53.42 -6.66
N LEU A 1055 1.80 -52.34 -7.44
CA LEU A 1055 0.95 -52.18 -8.62
C LEU A 1055 1.20 -53.29 -9.65
N ARG A 1056 2.46 -53.50 -10.04
CA ARG A 1056 2.84 -54.54 -11.02
C ARG A 1056 2.46 -55.93 -10.55
N ARG A 1057 2.71 -56.24 -9.27
CA ARG A 1057 2.40 -57.55 -8.69
C ARG A 1057 0.90 -57.78 -8.65
N THR A 1058 0.12 -56.78 -8.25
CA THR A 1058 -1.35 -56.85 -8.26
C THR A 1058 -1.89 -57.10 -9.67
N ILE A 1059 -1.42 -56.34 -10.67
CA ILE A 1059 -1.81 -56.54 -12.08
C ILE A 1059 -1.43 -57.95 -12.57
N THR A 1060 -0.24 -58.42 -12.21
CA THR A 1060 0.23 -59.77 -12.59
C THR A 1060 -0.68 -60.86 -12.01
N LEU A 1061 -1.06 -60.74 -10.74
CA LEU A 1061 -1.98 -61.67 -10.10
C LEU A 1061 -3.36 -61.64 -10.76
N LEU A 1062 -3.88 -60.43 -11.05
CA LEU A 1062 -5.16 -60.28 -11.75
C LEU A 1062 -5.13 -60.90 -13.16
N LYS A 1063 -4.04 -60.72 -13.92
CA LYS A 1063 -3.87 -61.34 -15.25
C LYS A 1063 -3.82 -62.87 -15.20
N ALA A 1064 -3.39 -63.45 -14.07
CA ALA A 1064 -3.31 -64.90 -13.88
C ALA A 1064 -4.65 -65.55 -13.48
N LEU A 1065 -5.67 -64.74 -13.13
CA LEU A 1065 -6.98 -65.26 -12.76
C LEU A 1065 -7.78 -65.72 -14.00
N PRO A 1066 -8.51 -66.84 -13.90
CA PRO A 1066 -9.31 -67.36 -15.01
C PRO A 1066 -10.53 -66.48 -15.33
N THR A 1067 -11.07 -65.78 -14.33
CA THR A 1067 -12.10 -64.75 -14.51
C THR A 1067 -11.88 -63.62 -13.51
N LEU A 1068 -12.25 -62.40 -13.91
CA LEU A 1068 -12.22 -61.19 -13.08
C LEU A 1068 -13.59 -60.84 -12.49
N ASP A 1069 -14.66 -61.55 -12.87
CA ASP A 1069 -16.05 -61.18 -12.55
C ASP A 1069 -16.38 -61.22 -11.06
N ASN A 1070 -15.57 -61.91 -10.25
CA ASN A 1070 -15.75 -62.06 -8.81
C ASN A 1070 -15.06 -60.95 -7.99
N ILE A 1071 -14.32 -60.06 -8.64
CA ILE A 1071 -13.63 -58.94 -7.99
C ILE A 1071 -14.38 -57.66 -8.31
N GLU A 1072 -14.81 -56.95 -7.28
CA GLU A 1072 -15.42 -55.63 -7.44
C GLU A 1072 -14.37 -54.55 -7.34
N MET A 1073 -13.45 -54.62 -6.38
CA MET A 1073 -12.43 -53.59 -6.17
C MET A 1073 -11.23 -54.07 -5.36
N LEU A 1074 -10.03 -53.66 -5.78
CA LEU A 1074 -8.79 -53.76 -5.01
C LEU A 1074 -8.20 -52.38 -4.79
N SER A 1075 -8.10 -51.97 -3.54
CA SER A 1075 -7.59 -50.66 -3.14
C SER A 1075 -6.10 -50.71 -2.86
N LEU A 1076 -5.32 -49.87 -3.52
CA LEU A 1076 -3.86 -49.76 -3.43
C LEU A 1076 -3.47 -48.40 -2.84
N SER A 1077 -2.64 -48.38 -1.82
CA SER A 1077 -2.13 -47.13 -1.23
C SER A 1077 -0.97 -46.60 -2.05
N PHE A 1078 -0.94 -45.29 -2.29
CA PHE A 1078 0.19 -44.58 -2.89
C PHE A 1078 0.80 -43.63 -1.86
N SER A 1079 2.13 -43.64 -1.79
CA SER A 1079 2.91 -42.76 -0.93
C SER A 1079 3.00 -41.32 -1.47
N ASP A 1080 3.32 -40.38 -0.58
CA ASP A 1080 3.53 -38.96 -0.93
C ASP A 1080 4.63 -38.82 -2.01
N GLN A 1081 5.69 -39.63 -1.89
CA GLN A 1081 6.79 -39.65 -2.83
C GLN A 1081 6.31 -40.05 -4.25
N SER A 1082 5.49 -41.10 -4.35
CA SER A 1082 4.92 -41.54 -5.64
C SER A 1082 4.02 -40.51 -6.31
N VAL A 1083 3.32 -39.70 -5.51
CA VAL A 1083 2.42 -38.63 -6.00
C VAL A 1083 3.19 -37.40 -6.45
N SER A 1084 4.30 -37.09 -5.78
CA SER A 1084 5.14 -35.93 -6.12
C SER A 1084 6.02 -36.16 -7.36
N ASP A 1085 6.31 -37.42 -7.71
CA ASP A 1085 7.17 -37.79 -8.81
C ASP A 1085 6.41 -37.91 -10.15
N ARG A 1086 6.47 -36.84 -10.94
CA ARG A 1086 5.85 -36.81 -12.29
C ARG A 1086 6.50 -37.75 -13.29
N ALA A 1087 7.77 -38.10 -13.13
CA ALA A 1087 8.41 -39.06 -14.03
C ALA A 1087 7.86 -40.47 -13.74
N LEU A 1088 7.69 -40.81 -12.46
CA LEU A 1088 7.03 -42.05 -12.05
C LEU A 1088 5.58 -42.12 -12.51
N HIS A 1089 4.83 -41.02 -12.51
CA HIS A 1089 3.47 -40.98 -13.05
C HIS A 1089 3.40 -41.52 -14.48
N TYR A 1090 4.34 -41.10 -15.35
CA TYR A 1090 4.39 -41.58 -16.72
C TYR A 1090 4.57 -43.11 -16.78
N GLU A 1091 5.48 -43.65 -15.98
CA GLU A 1091 5.74 -45.09 -15.92
C GLU A 1091 4.56 -45.88 -15.32
N VAL A 1092 3.91 -45.35 -14.28
CA VAL A 1092 2.72 -45.94 -13.66
C VAL A 1092 1.56 -45.99 -14.66
N PHE A 1093 1.31 -44.92 -15.40
CA PHE A 1093 0.28 -44.90 -16.42
C PHE A 1093 0.60 -45.83 -17.58
N GLN A 1094 1.86 -45.97 -17.97
CA GLN A 1094 2.25 -46.96 -18.98
C GLN A 1094 1.94 -48.39 -18.50
N ILE A 1095 2.26 -48.72 -17.24
CA ILE A 1095 1.95 -50.04 -16.65
C ILE A 1095 0.43 -50.29 -16.64
N LEU A 1096 -0.37 -49.28 -16.30
CA LEU A 1096 -1.83 -49.37 -16.27
C LEU A 1096 -2.44 -49.49 -17.68
N GLU A 1097 -1.91 -48.76 -18.67
CA GLU A 1097 -2.33 -48.87 -20.06
C GLU A 1097 -2.04 -50.27 -20.63
N GLU A 1098 -0.86 -50.83 -20.33
CA GLU A 1098 -0.48 -52.21 -20.68
C GLU A 1098 -1.27 -53.29 -19.92
N ALA A 1099 -1.87 -52.94 -18.77
CA ALA A 1099 -2.77 -53.83 -18.04
C ALA A 1099 -4.11 -54.03 -18.76
N GLY A 1100 -4.57 -53.00 -19.46
CA GLY A 1100 -5.84 -52.98 -20.17
C GLY A 1100 -7.01 -52.54 -19.28
N GLU A 1101 -8.04 -51.97 -19.91
CA GLU A 1101 -9.16 -51.30 -19.25
C GLU A 1101 -9.95 -52.21 -18.28
N ALA A 1102 -10.05 -53.51 -18.57
CA ALA A 1102 -10.76 -54.47 -17.73
C ALA A 1102 -10.14 -54.61 -16.34
N ILE A 1103 -8.81 -54.57 -16.24
CA ILE A 1103 -8.08 -54.65 -14.96
C ILE A 1103 -8.13 -53.29 -14.26
N CYS A 1104 -7.93 -52.19 -15.00
CA CYS A 1104 -7.92 -50.85 -14.42
C CYS A 1104 -9.22 -50.49 -13.69
N LYS A 1105 -10.39 -50.94 -14.19
CA LYS A 1105 -11.69 -50.74 -13.53
C LYS A 1105 -11.81 -51.39 -12.15
N LEU A 1106 -11.01 -52.42 -11.89
CA LEU A 1106 -11.00 -53.13 -10.61
C LEU A 1106 -10.11 -52.42 -9.58
N LEU A 1107 -9.27 -51.48 -9.99
CA LEU A 1107 -8.32 -50.82 -9.09
C LEU A 1107 -8.92 -49.56 -8.49
N CYS A 1108 -8.61 -49.33 -7.21
CA CYS A 1108 -8.84 -48.07 -6.53
C CYS A 1108 -7.51 -47.57 -5.95
N ILE A 1109 -7.11 -46.34 -6.26
CA ILE A 1109 -5.87 -45.75 -5.73
C ILE A 1109 -6.22 -44.86 -4.54
N GLN A 1110 -5.55 -45.09 -3.42
CA GLN A 1110 -5.77 -44.41 -2.16
C GLN A 1110 -4.66 -43.40 -1.89
N PHE A 1111 -5.04 -42.17 -1.54
CA PHE A 1111 -4.11 -41.12 -1.09
C PHE A 1111 -4.44 -40.72 0.35
N LYS A 1112 -3.43 -40.44 1.18
CA LYS A 1112 -3.68 -39.87 2.50
C LYS A 1112 -4.23 -38.44 2.34
N GLU A 1113 -5.06 -37.98 3.28
CA GLU A 1113 -5.59 -36.61 3.26
C GLU A 1113 -4.47 -35.54 3.18
N THR A 1114 -3.40 -35.75 3.93
CA THR A 1114 -2.22 -34.86 3.95
C THR A 1114 -1.50 -34.82 2.60
N THR A 1115 -1.40 -35.96 1.90
CA THR A 1115 -0.81 -36.03 0.55
C THR A 1115 -1.56 -35.12 -0.43
N VAL A 1116 -2.89 -35.15 -0.34
CA VAL A 1116 -3.76 -34.35 -1.21
C VAL A 1116 -3.62 -32.86 -0.94
N ILE A 1117 -3.43 -32.47 0.33
CA ILE A 1117 -3.20 -31.08 0.72
C ILE A 1117 -1.83 -30.61 0.21
N ASN A 1118 -0.78 -31.41 0.41
CA ASN A 1118 0.59 -31.04 0.08
C ASN A 1118 0.86 -31.04 -1.44
N HIS A 1119 0.21 -31.93 -2.19
CA HIS A 1119 0.48 -32.16 -3.62
C HIS A 1119 -0.78 -32.07 -4.49
N LEU A 1120 -1.68 -31.14 -4.20
CA LEU A 1120 -3.00 -31.04 -4.86
C LEU A 1120 -2.93 -31.00 -6.39
N ALA A 1121 -1.96 -30.30 -6.97
CA ALA A 1121 -1.81 -30.19 -8.41
C ALA A 1121 -1.43 -31.53 -9.06
N ASP A 1122 -0.51 -32.27 -8.43
CA ASP A 1122 -0.02 -33.55 -8.92
C ASP A 1122 -1.07 -34.66 -8.71
N VAL A 1123 -1.78 -34.65 -7.57
CA VAL A 1123 -2.94 -35.52 -7.33
C VAL A 1123 -4.03 -35.26 -8.36
N LYS A 1124 -4.38 -33.99 -8.63
CA LYS A 1124 -5.40 -33.65 -9.63
C LYS A 1124 -5.01 -34.13 -11.02
N HIS A 1125 -3.73 -34.00 -11.39
CA HIS A 1125 -3.21 -34.52 -12.64
C HIS A 1125 -3.33 -36.06 -12.69
N PHE A 1126 -2.92 -36.75 -11.62
CA PHE A 1126 -3.01 -38.20 -11.52
C PHE A 1126 -4.47 -38.68 -11.65
N ILE A 1127 -5.41 -38.09 -10.90
CA ILE A 1127 -6.83 -38.42 -10.95
C ILE A 1127 -7.41 -38.23 -12.35
N GLY A 1128 -7.02 -37.15 -13.04
CA GLY A 1128 -7.47 -36.88 -14.41
C GLY A 1128 -7.06 -37.95 -15.42
N HIS A 1129 -5.87 -38.53 -15.26
CA HIS A 1129 -5.37 -39.63 -16.10
C HIS A 1129 -5.95 -40.98 -15.67
N ALA A 1130 -5.97 -41.26 -14.37
CA ALA A 1130 -6.54 -42.48 -13.80
C ALA A 1130 -8.02 -42.65 -14.17
N GLY A 1131 -8.79 -41.56 -14.15
CA GLY A 1131 -10.20 -41.56 -14.54
C GLY A 1131 -10.46 -41.95 -16.00
N LYS A 1132 -9.52 -41.71 -16.92
CA LYS A 1132 -9.64 -42.16 -18.33
C LYS A 1132 -9.54 -43.68 -18.48
N LEU A 1133 -8.84 -44.34 -17.54
CA LEU A 1133 -8.66 -45.79 -17.49
C LEU A 1133 -9.73 -46.48 -16.63
N GLY A 1134 -10.67 -45.72 -16.05
CA GLY A 1134 -11.73 -46.24 -15.20
C GLY A 1134 -11.30 -46.60 -13.78
N ILE A 1135 -10.12 -46.14 -13.34
CA ILE A 1135 -9.58 -46.38 -12.00
C ILE A 1135 -10.31 -45.50 -10.99
N ARG A 1136 -10.73 -46.08 -9.86
CA ARG A 1136 -11.36 -45.34 -8.76
C ARG A 1136 -10.33 -44.66 -7.88
N ILE A 1137 -10.74 -43.59 -7.22
CA ILE A 1137 -9.88 -42.83 -6.32
C ILE A 1137 -10.51 -42.76 -4.92
N ALA A 1138 -9.72 -43.08 -3.92
CA ALA A 1138 -10.11 -43.00 -2.52
C ALA A 1138 -9.24 -42.01 -1.74
N LEU A 1139 -9.85 -41.34 -0.78
CA LEU A 1139 -9.14 -40.53 0.21
C LEU A 1139 -9.08 -41.28 1.54
N ASP A 1140 -7.88 -41.51 2.04
CA ASP A 1140 -7.62 -42.25 3.27
C ASP A 1140 -7.31 -41.32 4.45
N ASN A 1141 -7.65 -41.76 5.67
CA ASN A 1141 -7.51 -41.03 6.93
C ASN A 1141 -8.25 -39.68 6.96
N PHE A 1142 -9.47 -39.66 6.41
CA PHE A 1142 -10.29 -38.45 6.34
C PHE A 1142 -10.75 -37.97 7.73
N GLY A 1143 -10.51 -36.68 8.01
CA GLY A 1143 -10.91 -35.98 9.23
C GLY A 1143 -9.75 -35.69 10.20
N ALA A 1144 -8.54 -36.18 9.92
CA ALA A 1144 -7.37 -35.92 10.76
C ALA A 1144 -6.74 -34.53 10.53
N GLY A 1145 -7.09 -33.83 9.43
CA GLY A 1145 -6.57 -32.50 9.07
C GLY A 1145 -7.58 -31.35 9.20
N ALA A 1146 -7.08 -30.11 9.37
CA ALA A 1146 -7.91 -28.92 9.65
C ALA A 1146 -8.61 -28.27 8.44
N THR A 1147 -8.43 -28.75 7.20
CA THR A 1147 -8.85 -28.03 5.97
C THR A 1147 -9.23 -28.94 4.78
N SER A 1148 -10.15 -29.89 4.97
CA SER A 1148 -10.48 -30.89 3.94
C SER A 1148 -11.54 -30.43 2.91
N PHE A 1149 -12.41 -29.48 3.25
CA PHE A 1149 -13.61 -29.17 2.45
C PHE A 1149 -13.37 -28.49 1.10
N GLY A 1150 -12.43 -27.56 1.05
CA GLY A 1150 -12.12 -26.82 -0.18
C GLY A 1150 -11.54 -27.72 -1.26
N HIS A 1151 -10.69 -28.66 -0.86
CA HIS A 1151 -9.97 -29.57 -1.76
C HIS A 1151 -10.84 -30.71 -2.28
N LEU A 1152 -11.73 -31.26 -1.44
CA LEU A 1152 -12.70 -32.28 -1.86
C LEU A 1152 -13.61 -31.84 -3.00
N LYS A 1153 -13.91 -30.53 -3.10
CA LYS A 1153 -14.75 -30.00 -4.20
C LYS A 1153 -14.01 -29.99 -5.55
N LEU A 1154 -12.69 -29.96 -5.53
CA LEU A 1154 -11.85 -29.85 -6.72
C LEU A 1154 -11.42 -31.21 -7.27
N LEU A 1155 -11.61 -32.28 -6.49
CA LEU A 1155 -11.19 -33.63 -6.82
C LEU A 1155 -12.41 -34.53 -6.92
N ARG A 1156 -12.47 -35.35 -7.97
CA ARG A 1156 -13.47 -36.39 -8.10
C ARG A 1156 -12.98 -37.61 -7.31
N ILE A 1157 -13.46 -37.72 -6.08
CA ILE A 1157 -13.17 -38.86 -5.18
C ILE A 1157 -14.36 -39.81 -5.21
N ASP A 1158 -14.09 -41.10 -5.38
CA ASP A 1158 -15.10 -42.15 -5.40
C ASP A 1158 -15.35 -42.72 -4.00
N GLU A 1159 -14.32 -42.78 -3.12
CA GLU A 1159 -14.45 -43.26 -1.74
C GLU A 1159 -13.77 -42.35 -0.70
N LEU A 1160 -14.42 -42.16 0.45
CA LEU A 1160 -13.89 -41.46 1.62
C LEU A 1160 -13.74 -42.46 2.76
N LYS A 1161 -12.50 -42.76 3.14
CA LYS A 1161 -12.21 -43.64 4.27
C LYS A 1161 -11.95 -42.79 5.51
N VAL A 1162 -12.83 -42.93 6.50
CA VAL A 1162 -12.77 -42.16 7.75
C VAL A 1162 -11.63 -42.67 8.62
N ASP A 1163 -10.89 -41.74 9.22
CA ASP A 1163 -9.80 -42.08 10.13
C ASP A 1163 -10.30 -42.88 11.35
N GLY A 1164 -9.52 -43.89 11.76
CA GLY A 1164 -9.85 -44.76 12.88
C GLY A 1164 -9.93 -44.05 14.24
N GLN A 1165 -9.39 -42.84 14.38
CA GLN A 1165 -9.49 -42.07 15.62
C GLN A 1165 -10.94 -41.72 15.98
N PHE A 1166 -11.81 -41.49 14.99
CA PHE A 1166 -13.23 -41.17 15.23
C PHE A 1166 -14.08 -42.41 15.47
N MET A 1167 -13.52 -43.59 15.21
CA MET A 1167 -14.15 -44.88 15.43
C MET A 1167 -13.88 -45.39 16.84
N ARG A 1168 -12.79 -44.93 17.48
CA ARG A 1168 -12.50 -45.16 18.90
C ARG A 1168 -13.53 -44.42 19.76
N ASP A 1169 -14.07 -45.10 20.75
CA ASP A 1169 -15.06 -44.57 21.71
C ASP A 1169 -16.34 -44.01 21.07
N LEU A 1170 -16.68 -44.40 19.82
CA LEU A 1170 -17.83 -43.89 19.07
C LEU A 1170 -19.18 -44.09 19.78
N LEU A 1171 -19.30 -45.12 20.62
CA LEU A 1171 -20.52 -45.40 21.39
C LEU A 1171 -20.69 -44.49 22.62
N THR A 1172 -19.61 -43.86 23.09
CA THR A 1172 -19.57 -43.13 24.36
C THR A 1172 -19.28 -41.64 24.19
N ASP A 1173 -18.60 -41.23 23.11
CA ASP A 1173 -18.24 -39.85 22.85
C ASP A 1173 -19.24 -39.19 21.86
N PRO A 1174 -20.06 -38.21 22.31
CA PRO A 1174 -21.00 -37.52 21.44
C PRO A 1174 -20.33 -36.66 20.36
N LEU A 1175 -19.06 -36.25 20.53
CA LEU A 1175 -18.32 -35.53 19.49
C LEU A 1175 -17.93 -36.46 18.34
N ASN A 1176 -17.53 -37.71 18.64
CA ASN A 1176 -17.23 -38.71 17.61
C ASN A 1176 -18.50 -39.12 16.85
N ASP A 1177 -19.64 -39.29 17.53
CA ASP A 1177 -20.95 -39.51 16.86
C ASP A 1177 -21.31 -38.36 15.92
N ALA A 1178 -21.19 -37.11 16.39
CA ALA A 1178 -21.48 -35.92 15.59
C ALA A 1178 -20.54 -35.79 14.38
N ALA A 1179 -19.23 -36.06 14.57
CA ALA A 1179 -18.24 -36.04 13.51
C ALA A 1179 -18.53 -37.12 12.44
N MET A 1180 -18.84 -38.35 12.85
CA MET A 1180 -19.21 -39.43 11.93
C MET A 1180 -20.44 -39.10 11.09
N ARG A 1181 -21.51 -38.57 11.70
CA ARG A 1181 -22.72 -38.12 10.97
C ARG A 1181 -22.42 -36.98 10.01
N PHE A 1182 -21.52 -36.09 10.39
CA PHE A 1182 -21.04 -35.03 9.53
C PHE A 1182 -20.27 -35.60 8.32
N PHE A 1183 -19.33 -36.53 8.50
CA PHE A 1183 -18.61 -37.17 7.38
C PHE A 1183 -19.55 -37.89 6.41
N VAL A 1184 -20.58 -38.58 6.91
CA VAL A 1184 -21.63 -39.18 6.06
C VAL A 1184 -22.35 -38.11 5.24
N THR A 1185 -22.69 -36.98 5.85
CA THR A 1185 -23.37 -35.86 5.17
C THR A 1185 -22.51 -35.28 4.05
N VAL A 1186 -21.20 -35.16 4.30
CA VAL A 1186 -20.22 -34.67 3.34
C VAL A 1186 -20.07 -35.62 2.16
N ALA A 1187 -19.91 -36.91 2.43
CA ALA A 1187 -19.79 -37.93 1.40
C ALA A 1187 -21.03 -37.99 0.51
N LYS A 1188 -22.24 -37.88 1.09
CA LYS A 1188 -23.49 -37.77 0.33
C LYS A 1188 -23.51 -36.54 -0.59
N ALA A 1189 -22.98 -35.40 -0.14
CA ALA A 1189 -22.90 -34.18 -0.93
C ALA A 1189 -21.91 -34.30 -2.11
N THR A 1190 -20.81 -35.04 -1.94
CA THR A 1190 -19.81 -35.29 -2.99
C THR A 1190 -20.12 -36.52 -3.84
N LYS A 1191 -21.15 -37.29 -3.49
CA LYS A 1191 -21.49 -38.61 -4.06
C LYS A 1191 -20.38 -39.67 -3.88
N ALA A 1192 -19.47 -39.44 -2.95
CA ALA A 1192 -18.45 -40.43 -2.58
C ALA A 1192 -19.06 -41.49 -1.65
N LYS A 1193 -18.57 -42.72 -1.75
CA LYS A 1193 -18.89 -43.79 -0.83
C LYS A 1193 -18.07 -43.68 0.45
N THR A 1194 -18.65 -44.02 1.59
CA THR A 1194 -17.97 -43.95 2.89
C THR A 1194 -17.44 -45.30 3.33
N VAL A 1195 -16.20 -45.34 3.83
CA VAL A 1195 -15.61 -46.53 4.46
C VAL A 1195 -15.24 -46.18 5.90
N ALA A 1196 -15.82 -46.87 6.88
CA ALA A 1196 -15.39 -46.79 8.27
C ALA A 1196 -14.27 -47.81 8.51
N LYS A 1197 -13.08 -47.33 8.89
CA LYS A 1197 -11.92 -48.17 9.24
C LYS A 1197 -11.90 -48.51 10.73
N PHE A 1198 -11.10 -49.49 11.15
CA PHE A 1198 -10.94 -49.87 12.56
C PHE A 1198 -12.23 -50.31 13.27
N VAL A 1199 -13.14 -50.96 12.55
CA VAL A 1199 -14.32 -51.58 13.18
C VAL A 1199 -13.88 -52.82 13.97
N ASP A 1200 -14.05 -52.77 15.30
CA ASP A 1200 -13.53 -53.75 16.26
C ASP A 1200 -14.61 -54.58 16.97
N SER A 1201 -15.88 -54.22 16.80
CA SER A 1201 -17.01 -54.82 17.53
C SER A 1201 -18.30 -54.84 16.72
N ALA A 1202 -19.22 -55.73 17.11
CA ALA A 1202 -20.53 -55.89 16.47
C ALA A 1202 -21.42 -54.66 16.67
N GLU A 1203 -21.30 -54.03 17.84
CA GLU A 1203 -22.06 -52.87 18.28
C GLU A 1203 -21.68 -51.63 17.47
N VAL A 1204 -20.37 -51.38 17.28
CA VAL A 1204 -19.87 -50.30 16.41
C VAL A 1204 -20.35 -50.52 14.97
N LEU A 1205 -20.29 -51.75 14.46
CA LEU A 1205 -20.78 -52.10 13.12
C LEU A 1205 -22.28 -51.79 12.94
N ALA A 1206 -23.10 -52.06 13.96
CA ALA A 1206 -24.54 -51.77 13.94
C ALA A 1206 -24.80 -50.25 13.92
N LEU A 1207 -24.07 -49.48 14.74
CA LEU A 1207 -24.21 -48.03 14.82
C LEU A 1207 -23.86 -47.34 13.51
N ILE A 1208 -22.71 -47.67 12.90
CA ILE A 1208 -22.30 -47.05 11.62
C ILE A 1208 -23.23 -47.42 10.46
N ARG A 1209 -23.86 -48.60 10.51
CA ARG A 1209 -24.89 -48.98 9.54
C ARG A 1209 -26.13 -48.09 9.69
N GLU A 1210 -26.55 -47.79 10.91
CA GLU A 1210 -27.67 -46.85 11.16
C GLU A 1210 -27.34 -45.42 10.69
N MET A 1211 -26.10 -44.97 10.90
CA MET A 1211 -25.63 -43.65 10.43
C MET A 1211 -25.64 -43.53 8.90
N GLY A 1212 -25.69 -44.64 8.18
CA GLY A 1212 -25.71 -44.70 6.72
C GLY A 1212 -24.32 -44.67 6.09
N ILE A 1213 -23.32 -45.26 6.77
CA ILE A 1213 -22.01 -45.58 6.18
C ILE A 1213 -22.17 -46.69 5.13
N ASP A 1214 -21.45 -46.61 4.00
CA ASP A 1214 -21.58 -47.56 2.89
C ASP A 1214 -20.78 -48.86 3.13
N TYR A 1215 -19.56 -48.75 3.64
CA TYR A 1215 -18.62 -49.85 3.80
C TYR A 1215 -17.95 -49.86 5.19
N ALA A 1216 -17.59 -51.06 5.67
CA ALA A 1216 -16.87 -51.28 6.93
C ALA A 1216 -15.59 -52.09 6.72
N GLN A 1217 -14.54 -51.71 7.44
CA GLN A 1217 -13.24 -52.39 7.44
C GLN A 1217 -12.65 -52.40 8.86
N GLY A 1218 -12.11 -53.53 9.30
CA GLY A 1218 -11.48 -53.66 10.62
C GLY A 1218 -11.26 -55.12 11.02
N ASP A 1219 -10.66 -55.34 12.19
CA ASP A 1219 -10.29 -56.68 12.66
C ASP A 1219 -11.50 -57.54 13.03
N TYR A 1220 -12.64 -56.93 13.38
CA TYR A 1220 -13.87 -57.65 13.66
C TYR A 1220 -14.46 -58.32 12.40
N PRO A 1221 -14.67 -57.62 11.28
CA PRO A 1221 -15.25 -58.25 10.08
C PRO A 1221 -14.29 -59.18 9.32
N HIS A 1222 -12.98 -58.88 9.27
CA HIS A 1222 -11.97 -59.74 8.62
C HIS A 1222 -10.54 -59.30 8.96
N GLN A 1223 -9.68 -60.24 9.32
CA GLN A 1223 -8.25 -59.95 9.49
C GLN A 1223 -7.48 -60.09 8.17
N PRO A 1224 -6.41 -59.29 7.95
CA PRO A 1224 -5.59 -59.40 6.75
C PRO A 1224 -5.01 -60.80 6.53
N GLU A 1225 -5.15 -61.34 5.33
CA GLU A 1225 -4.60 -62.64 4.93
C GLU A 1225 -3.90 -62.56 3.55
N PRO A 1226 -3.09 -63.55 3.12
CA PRO A 1226 -2.44 -63.54 1.81
C PRO A 1226 -3.46 -63.36 0.66
N ILE A 1227 -3.17 -62.48 -0.29
CA ILE A 1227 -4.14 -62.14 -1.35
C ILE A 1227 -4.51 -63.34 -2.23
N GLU A 1228 -3.57 -64.27 -2.43
CA GLU A 1228 -3.81 -65.51 -3.18
C GLU A 1228 -4.80 -66.44 -2.46
N ALA A 1229 -4.86 -66.40 -1.11
CA ALA A 1229 -5.85 -67.18 -0.36
C ALA A 1229 -7.27 -66.68 -0.64
N LEU A 1230 -7.45 -65.35 -0.69
CA LEU A 1230 -8.72 -64.73 -1.06
C LEU A 1230 -9.13 -65.06 -2.51
N PHE A 1231 -8.16 -65.13 -3.43
CA PHE A 1231 -8.41 -65.54 -4.82
C PHE A 1231 -8.77 -67.03 -4.95
N ASN A 1232 -8.15 -67.90 -4.14
CA ASN A 1232 -8.44 -69.34 -4.13
C ASN A 1232 -9.80 -69.66 -3.49
N ASP A 1233 -10.19 -68.93 -2.44
CA ASP A 1233 -11.52 -69.03 -1.83
C ASP A 1233 -12.65 -68.66 -2.81
N MET A 1234 -12.36 -67.86 -3.83
CA MET A 1234 -13.28 -67.50 -4.90
C MET A 1234 -13.34 -68.51 -6.06
N THR A 1235 -12.35 -69.39 -6.21
CA THR A 1235 -12.33 -70.44 -7.24
C THR A 1235 -12.92 -71.77 -6.74
N HIS A 1236 -13.06 -71.92 -5.41
CA HIS A 1236 -13.72 -73.06 -4.76
C HIS A 1236 -15.19 -72.80 -4.35
N ARG A 1237 -15.71 -71.58 -4.59
CA ARG A 1237 -17.13 -71.20 -4.46
C ARG A 1237 -17.75 -71.03 -5.83
#